data_AF-M1FK12-F1
#
_entry.id   AF-M1FK12-F1
#
_cell.length_a   1.000
_cell.length_b   1.000
_cell.length_c   1.000
_cell.angle_alpha   90.00
_cell.angle_beta   90.00
_cell.angle_gamma   90.00
#
_symmetry.space_group_name_H-M   'P 1'
#
loop_
_entity.id
_entity.type
_entity.pdbx_description
1 polymer ?
#
loop_
_entity_poly.entity_id
_entity_poly.type
_entity_poly.pdbx_seq_one_letter_code
_entity_poly.pdbx_strand_id
1 'polypeptide(L)'
;MLSVNRVFQIGKLRKRLLLSGVEEVIWIDIDSDKAFPEPVSVAELKRLRLDGELESTVDPFEEIVLREVEKGSPEQEKRDEAWAMLEDFVNDPKLFTRRSRGVIVRSIMARHDVTNQTVYRLLRRFWQRGMCMNALLPDYVNSGARGKRRTPNKVKLGRPRIVRRGIGTNITLDIERIFRRVIEERLLKITHPSIPEAYAAALNLLRIKRPNLSDTELPTLGQFRYFYGREYHFTETLPLRMSAVDFAKDFRPISSTSTTETLGPGYRYQIDATVADIYLVSGHDRSLIVGRPVIYMVIDVFSRMVTGIYVGFEGPSWVSAMMALSNAVSDKVEYCRRYDIDIEPGEWPVRGLPDVVLADKGELNGTKVEAFSQAFGVRIENATARRGDAKGIVERFFLTVQESFKPYASGVVEGNTSRKRGGHDYRLDASLTLYELTQIIIERVLWHNNHHTLTKYDRAAGMPGDLPAIPVMLWNWGLANLTGKLRTAPEDLVRINLLPHEQATVSELGIKLFGCVFTCQEAIKEGWFHRGQGRRPVKVTVAYDPRSADHIYLRPSNSLKDYWICGLADRSRRFKGMTFWDVWLLSKQERSSDANAAAESLVARGRSLERIESIIARAEEASPAKTGITKKDLGVQIRANKQQEKRYEREHTAVRPEKEQRERLAEVVTLREDIQDDYAFPDLSDLIFKEDDDD
;
A
#
# COMPACT_ATOMS: atom_id res chain seq x y z
N MET A 1 -14.95 61.38 -3.24
CA MET A 1 -14.41 61.79 -1.92
C MET A 1 -12.92 62.04 -2.06
N LEU A 2 -12.38 63.12 -1.49
CA LEU A 2 -10.95 63.40 -1.45
C LEU A 2 -10.37 62.79 -0.17
N SER A 3 -9.77 61.62 -0.29
CA SER A 3 -9.22 60.90 0.87
C SER A 3 -7.81 61.39 1.18
N VAL A 4 -7.50 61.59 2.46
CA VAL A 4 -6.14 61.88 2.94
C VAL A 4 -5.20 60.74 2.53
N ASN A 5 -3.95 61.10 2.24
CA ASN A 5 -2.89 60.24 1.71
C ASN A 5 -3.08 59.71 0.28
N ARG A 6 -4.19 60.05 -0.41
CA ARG A 6 -4.37 59.68 -1.82
C ARG A 6 -3.36 60.44 -2.70
N VAL A 7 -2.76 59.74 -3.65
CA VAL A 7 -1.87 60.31 -4.66
C VAL A 7 -2.64 60.54 -5.96
N PHE A 8 -2.51 61.75 -6.48
CA PHE A 8 -3.09 62.17 -7.75
C PHE A 8 -2.00 62.53 -8.75
N GLN A 9 -2.28 62.33 -10.03
CA GLN A 9 -1.43 62.72 -11.13
C GLN A 9 -2.04 63.91 -11.87
N ILE A 10 -1.22 64.92 -12.15
CA ILE A 10 -1.56 66.12 -12.94
C ILE A 10 -0.45 66.32 -13.96
N GLY A 11 -0.72 65.99 -15.23
CA GLY A 11 0.30 65.92 -16.27
C GLY A 11 1.42 64.93 -15.88
N LYS A 12 2.65 65.44 -15.69
CA LYS A 12 3.83 64.66 -15.27
C LYS A 12 4.09 64.67 -13.76
N LEU A 13 3.37 65.48 -13.00
CA LEU A 13 3.59 65.66 -11.56
C LEU A 13 2.64 64.80 -10.76
N ARG A 14 3.14 64.22 -9.66
CA ARG A 14 2.32 63.53 -8.68
C ARG A 14 2.19 64.37 -7.42
N LYS A 15 0.96 64.51 -6.92
CA LYS A 15 0.63 65.25 -5.70
C LYS A 15 -0.04 64.31 -4.69
N ARG A 16 0.38 64.35 -3.43
CA ARG A 16 -0.32 63.64 -2.33
C ARG A 16 -1.20 64.62 -1.56
N LEU A 17 -2.44 64.23 -1.30
CA LEU A 17 -3.33 64.98 -0.43
C LEU A 17 -2.98 64.72 1.04
N LEU A 18 -2.63 65.77 1.78
CA LEU A 18 -2.20 65.72 3.18
C LEU A 18 -3.33 66.04 4.15
N LEU A 19 -4.20 67.00 3.80
CA LEU A 19 -5.32 67.40 4.65
C LEU A 19 -6.53 67.71 3.76
N SER A 20 -7.72 67.24 4.14
CA SER A 20 -8.97 67.61 3.47
C SER A 20 -9.81 68.50 4.39
N GLY A 21 -10.04 69.75 3.98
CA GLY A 21 -11.02 70.65 4.61
C GLY A 21 -12.30 70.78 3.78
N VAL A 22 -13.18 71.68 4.20
CA VAL A 22 -14.47 71.96 3.54
C VAL A 22 -14.29 72.85 2.31
N GLU A 23 -13.47 73.89 2.41
CA GLU A 23 -13.23 74.87 1.34
C GLU A 23 -11.87 74.68 0.66
N GLU A 24 -10.87 74.24 1.42
CA GLU A 24 -9.50 74.03 0.95
C GLU A 24 -9.01 72.63 1.32
N VAL A 25 -8.10 72.10 0.52
CA VAL A 25 -7.28 70.94 0.88
C VAL A 25 -5.82 71.32 0.78
N ILE A 26 -4.97 70.52 1.40
CA ILE A 26 -3.52 70.69 1.37
C ILE A 26 -2.93 69.50 0.66
N TRP A 27 -2.09 69.74 -0.34
CA TRP A 27 -1.34 68.72 -1.04
C TRP A 27 0.15 69.02 -1.08
N ILE A 28 0.95 68.05 -1.48
CA ILE A 28 2.39 68.24 -1.68
C ILE A 28 2.85 67.54 -2.95
N ASP A 29 3.82 68.15 -3.64
CA ASP A 29 4.55 67.51 -4.73
C ASP A 29 5.42 66.37 -4.20
N ILE A 30 5.19 65.15 -4.68
CA ILE A 30 5.95 63.99 -4.23
C ILE A 30 7.19 63.70 -5.08
N ASP A 31 7.35 64.40 -6.20
CA ASP A 31 8.47 64.23 -7.14
C ASP A 31 9.59 65.27 -6.92
N SER A 32 9.35 66.29 -6.09
CA SER A 32 10.29 67.39 -5.84
C SER A 32 10.99 67.29 -4.47
N ASP A 33 12.32 67.28 -4.47
CA ASP A 33 13.15 67.29 -3.25
C ASP A 33 13.03 68.58 -2.42
N LYS A 34 12.44 69.63 -2.99
CA LYS A 34 12.26 70.95 -2.36
C LYS A 34 10.79 71.28 -2.09
N ALA A 35 9.88 70.33 -2.27
CA ALA A 35 8.44 70.54 -2.11
C ALA A 35 8.06 71.05 -0.72
N PHE A 36 6.96 71.80 -0.66
CA PHE A 36 6.26 72.15 0.56
C PHE A 36 4.76 71.92 0.38
N PRO A 37 4.01 71.73 1.49
CA PRO A 37 2.56 71.67 1.44
C PRO A 37 1.97 72.97 0.89
N GLU A 38 1.03 72.84 -0.05
CA GLU A 38 0.37 73.93 -0.77
C GLU A 38 -1.14 73.80 -0.59
N PRO A 39 -1.86 74.89 -0.25
CA PRO A 39 -3.31 74.89 -0.24
C PRO A 39 -3.87 74.97 -1.67
N VAL A 40 -4.99 74.29 -1.90
CA VAL A 40 -5.77 74.37 -3.15
C VAL A 40 -7.26 74.31 -2.79
N SER A 41 -8.09 75.08 -3.49
CA SER A 41 -9.52 75.08 -3.21
C SER A 41 -10.16 73.75 -3.62
N VAL A 42 -11.16 73.30 -2.85
CA VAL A 42 -11.93 72.08 -3.16
C VAL A 42 -12.66 72.22 -4.51
N ALA A 43 -13.10 73.44 -4.85
CA ALA A 43 -13.74 73.74 -6.13
C ALA A 43 -12.78 73.51 -7.31
N GLU A 44 -11.53 73.96 -7.19
CA GLU A 44 -10.51 73.77 -8.22
C GLU A 44 -10.19 72.29 -8.46
N LEU A 45 -10.02 71.50 -7.38
CA LEU A 45 -9.79 70.06 -7.52
C LEU A 45 -10.97 69.31 -8.13
N LYS A 46 -12.20 69.71 -7.80
CA LYS A 46 -13.39 69.12 -8.42
C LYS A 46 -13.45 69.43 -9.91
N ARG A 47 -13.09 70.66 -10.31
CA ARG A 47 -12.97 71.06 -11.72
C ARG A 47 -11.93 70.23 -12.45
N LEU A 48 -10.69 70.20 -11.95
CA LEU A 48 -9.60 69.41 -12.56
C LEU A 48 -9.95 67.92 -12.70
N ARG A 49 -10.73 67.38 -11.75
CA ARG A 49 -11.21 65.99 -11.83
C ARG A 49 -12.32 65.79 -12.86
N LEU A 50 -13.22 66.76 -13.03
CA LEU A 50 -14.28 66.72 -14.05
C LEU A 50 -13.70 66.85 -15.45
N ASP A 51 -12.68 67.69 -15.62
CA ASP A 51 -11.99 67.93 -16.89
C ASP A 51 -11.00 66.81 -17.26
N GLY A 52 -10.83 65.81 -16.39
CA GLY A 52 -9.93 64.66 -16.60
C GLY A 52 -8.44 64.98 -16.40
N GLU A 53 -8.11 66.16 -15.88
CA GLU A 53 -6.72 66.59 -15.65
C GLU A 53 -6.14 66.09 -14.31
N LEU A 54 -7.01 65.60 -13.41
CA LEU A 54 -6.64 65.06 -12.10
C LEU A 54 -7.12 63.61 -11.96
N GLU A 55 -6.19 62.66 -12.06
CA GLU A 55 -6.48 61.23 -11.91
C GLU A 55 -5.81 60.67 -10.67
N SER A 56 -6.43 59.65 -10.07
CA SER A 56 -5.76 58.91 -9.00
C SER A 56 -4.69 58.01 -9.58
N THR A 57 -3.53 57.95 -8.94
CA THR A 57 -2.43 57.04 -9.33
C THR A 57 -1.95 56.20 -8.15
N VAL A 58 -1.09 55.22 -8.41
CA VAL A 58 -0.47 54.36 -7.39
C VAL A 58 0.55 55.17 -6.59
N ASP A 59 0.59 54.95 -5.28
CA ASP A 59 1.55 55.61 -4.41
C ASP A 59 2.96 54.99 -4.58
N PRO A 60 3.95 55.73 -5.10
CA PRO A 60 5.29 55.17 -5.34
C PRO A 60 6.06 54.85 -4.05
N PHE A 61 5.56 55.26 -2.88
CA PHE A 61 6.18 55.00 -1.59
C PHE A 61 5.48 53.89 -0.79
N GLU A 62 4.42 53.29 -1.32
CA GLU A 62 3.62 52.27 -0.64
C GLU A 62 4.47 51.07 -0.19
N GLU A 63 5.32 50.53 -1.07
CA GLU A 63 6.24 49.42 -0.74
C GLU A 63 7.23 49.78 0.38
N ILE A 64 7.68 51.03 0.44
CA ILE A 64 8.65 51.48 1.45
C ILE A 64 7.97 51.58 2.82
N VAL A 65 6.74 52.10 2.84
CA VAL A 65 5.98 52.39 4.05
C VAL A 65 5.38 51.12 4.67
N LEU A 66 4.88 50.20 3.84
CA LEU A 66 4.22 48.97 4.27
C LEU A 66 5.20 47.81 4.53
N ARG A 67 6.52 48.06 4.41
CA ARG A 67 7.54 47.05 4.68
C ARG A 67 7.68 46.76 6.17
N GLU A 68 7.84 45.48 6.50
CA GLU A 68 8.25 45.05 7.84
C GLU A 68 9.68 45.47 8.15
N VAL A 69 9.87 46.07 9.33
CA VAL A 69 11.18 46.54 9.80
C VAL A 69 11.64 45.60 10.90
N GLU A 70 12.78 44.93 10.70
CA GLU A 70 13.35 44.01 11.68
C GLU A 70 13.74 44.76 12.97
N LYS A 71 13.39 44.17 14.12
CA LYS A 71 13.62 44.76 15.43
C LYS A 71 15.13 44.84 15.73
N GLY A 72 15.62 46.01 16.11
CA GLY A 72 17.06 46.28 16.37
C GLY A 72 17.88 46.51 15.11
N SER A 73 17.26 46.66 13.94
CA SER A 73 17.98 47.00 12.71
C SER A 73 18.40 48.48 12.70
N PRO A 74 19.51 48.85 12.02
CA PRO A 74 19.91 50.25 11.84
C PRO A 74 18.85 51.10 11.10
N GLU A 75 17.94 50.46 10.37
CA GLU A 75 16.80 51.11 9.72
C GLU A 75 15.71 51.49 10.72
N GLN A 76 15.45 50.61 11.69
CA GLN A 76 14.54 50.88 12.79
C GLN A 76 15.07 52.04 13.64
N GLU A 77 16.33 51.96 14.08
CA GLU A 77 16.94 52.99 14.94
C GLU A 77 16.81 54.38 14.31
N LYS A 78 17.17 54.51 13.03
CA LYS A 78 17.05 55.78 12.31
C LYS A 78 15.61 56.26 12.12
N ARG A 79 14.65 55.35 11.93
CA ARG A 79 13.23 55.70 11.84
C ARG A 79 12.73 56.22 13.19
N ASP A 80 13.06 55.53 14.27
CA ASP A 80 12.60 55.83 15.62
C ASP A 80 13.23 57.14 16.12
N GLU A 81 14.52 57.37 15.86
CA GLU A 81 15.19 58.66 16.08
C GLU A 81 14.51 59.81 15.32
N ALA A 82 14.21 59.60 14.02
CA ALA A 82 13.54 60.60 13.21
C ALA A 82 12.10 60.86 13.67
N TRP A 83 11.39 59.83 14.14
CA TRP A 83 10.05 59.94 14.67
C TRP A 83 10.03 60.73 15.97
N ALA A 84 10.93 60.42 16.90
CA ALA A 84 11.08 61.15 18.16
C ALA A 84 11.35 62.66 17.97
N MET A 85 12.00 63.05 16.87
CA MET A 85 12.18 64.48 16.53
C MET A 85 10.90 65.19 16.10
N LEU A 86 9.92 64.45 15.56
CA LEU A 86 8.74 65.01 14.91
C LEU A 86 7.43 64.76 15.67
N GLU A 87 7.35 63.71 16.51
CA GLU A 87 6.11 63.17 17.08
C GLU A 87 5.22 64.20 17.79
N ASP A 88 5.83 65.16 18.49
CA ASP A 88 5.12 66.25 19.19
C ASP A 88 4.38 67.19 18.24
N PHE A 89 4.77 67.24 16.96
CA PHE A 89 4.34 68.27 16.01
C PHE A 89 3.69 67.72 14.74
N VAL A 90 3.85 66.43 14.41
CA VAL A 90 3.39 65.84 13.12
C VAL A 90 1.91 66.08 12.81
N ASN A 91 1.08 66.20 13.85
CA ASN A 91 -0.36 66.45 13.71
C ASN A 91 -0.75 67.93 13.84
N ASP A 92 0.20 68.85 14.09
CA ASP A 92 -0.08 70.29 14.21
C ASP A 92 -0.31 70.91 12.82
N PRO A 93 -1.53 71.39 12.49
CA PRO A 93 -1.83 71.99 11.18
C PRO A 93 -0.97 73.22 10.89
N LYS A 94 -0.39 73.86 11.92
CA LYS A 94 0.56 74.98 11.77
C LYS A 94 1.81 74.61 10.98
N LEU A 95 2.12 73.31 10.82
CA LEU A 95 3.18 72.83 9.94
C LEU A 95 2.93 73.14 8.46
N PHE A 96 1.68 73.27 8.03
CA PHE A 96 1.38 73.56 6.63
C PHE A 96 1.61 75.03 6.26
N THR A 97 1.53 75.95 7.24
CA THR A 97 1.71 77.39 7.02
C THR A 97 3.16 77.83 7.24
N ARG A 98 3.74 78.58 6.28
CA ARG A 98 5.17 78.95 6.28
C ARG A 98 5.69 79.63 7.56
N ARG A 99 4.98 80.64 8.08
CA ARG A 99 5.44 81.42 9.25
C ARG A 99 5.45 80.58 10.53
N SER A 100 4.36 79.87 10.81
CA SER A 100 4.23 79.02 11.99
C SER A 100 5.09 77.76 11.90
N ARG A 101 5.23 77.15 10.71
CA ARG A 101 6.19 76.07 10.47
C ARG A 101 7.61 76.48 10.85
N GLY A 102 8.04 77.70 10.52
CA GLY A 102 9.37 78.20 10.89
C GLY A 102 9.58 78.34 12.40
N VAL A 103 8.53 78.54 13.19
CA VAL A 103 8.60 78.53 14.67
C VAL A 103 8.76 77.11 15.18
N ILE A 104 7.94 76.17 14.67
CA ILE A 104 8.02 74.75 15.03
C ILE A 104 9.39 74.16 14.69
N VAL A 105 9.89 74.41 13.47
CA VAL A 105 11.21 73.93 13.03
C VAL A 105 12.33 74.47 13.94
N ARG A 106 12.29 75.74 14.35
CA ARG A 106 13.27 76.28 15.33
C ARG A 106 13.18 75.60 16.68
N SER A 107 11.98 75.26 17.15
CA SER A 107 11.80 74.48 18.38
C SER A 107 12.40 73.08 18.26
N ILE A 108 12.16 72.37 17.15
CA ILE A 108 12.73 71.02 16.92
C ILE A 108 14.26 71.09 16.87
N MET A 109 14.82 72.08 16.15
CA MET A 109 16.27 72.29 16.07
C MET A 109 16.90 72.49 17.46
N ALA A 110 16.28 73.31 18.32
CA ALA A 110 16.79 73.59 19.66
C ALA A 110 16.69 72.39 20.62
N ARG A 111 15.62 71.59 20.51
CA ARG A 111 15.41 70.42 21.40
C ARG A 111 16.30 69.23 21.07
N HIS A 112 16.57 69.00 19.79
CA HIS A 112 17.25 67.78 19.33
C HIS A 112 18.67 68.04 18.78
N ASP A 113 19.17 69.28 18.87
CA ASP A 113 20.49 69.71 18.35
C ASP A 113 20.72 69.31 16.88
N VAL A 114 19.75 69.64 16.02
CA VAL A 114 19.78 69.31 14.58
C VAL A 114 19.73 70.54 13.69
N THR A 115 20.26 70.40 12.49
CA THR A 115 20.23 71.49 11.49
C THR A 115 18.85 71.68 10.87
N ASN A 116 18.59 72.90 10.40
CA ASN A 116 17.38 73.26 9.66
C ASN A 116 17.15 72.35 8.44
N GLN A 117 18.24 71.98 7.75
CA GLN A 117 18.21 71.06 6.60
C GLN A 117 17.72 69.66 6.99
N THR A 118 18.14 69.13 8.15
CA THR A 118 17.70 67.83 8.65
C THR A 118 16.20 67.83 8.92
N VAL A 119 15.69 68.81 9.65
CA VAL A 119 14.27 68.89 10.00
C VAL A 119 13.40 69.00 8.75
N TYR A 120 13.74 69.87 7.80
CA TYR A 120 12.96 69.97 6.56
C TYR A 120 13.05 68.72 5.68
N ARG A 121 14.19 68.02 5.66
CA ARG A 121 14.31 66.73 4.96
C ARG A 121 13.36 65.69 5.56
N LEU A 122 13.29 65.59 6.89
CA LEU A 122 12.40 64.65 7.58
C LEU A 122 10.93 65.02 7.38
N LEU A 123 10.56 66.31 7.50
CA LEU A 123 9.19 66.77 7.27
C LEU A 123 8.72 66.53 5.82
N ARG A 124 9.57 66.80 4.82
CA ARG A 124 9.24 66.48 3.42
C ARG A 124 9.03 64.99 3.22
N ARG A 125 9.94 64.17 3.74
CA ARG A 125 9.83 62.71 3.68
C ARG A 125 8.53 62.24 4.35
N PHE A 126 8.20 62.77 5.51
CA PHE A 126 6.97 62.47 6.24
C PHE A 126 5.72 62.79 5.40
N TRP A 127 5.62 64.00 4.83
CA TRP A 127 4.47 64.39 4.01
C TRP A 127 4.40 63.62 2.68
N GLN A 128 5.51 63.49 1.96
CA GLN A 128 5.53 62.84 0.64
C GLN A 128 5.23 61.35 0.69
N ARG A 129 5.49 60.68 1.83
CA ARG A 129 5.33 59.24 2.03
C ARG A 129 4.15 58.86 2.93
N GLY A 130 3.16 59.74 3.10
CA GLY A 130 1.87 59.38 3.69
C GLY A 130 1.75 59.52 5.20
N MET A 131 2.60 60.35 5.82
CA MET A 131 2.44 60.84 7.20
C MET A 131 2.25 59.75 8.26
N CYS A 132 2.96 58.64 8.12
CA CYS A 132 3.05 57.60 9.14
C CYS A 132 4.47 57.48 9.67
N MET A 133 4.68 56.72 10.75
CA MET A 133 6.01 56.52 11.32
C MET A 133 7.00 55.93 10.29
N ASN A 134 6.55 54.95 9.50
CA ASN A 134 7.37 54.31 8.46
C ASN A 134 7.69 55.22 7.27
N ALA A 135 7.02 56.37 7.12
CA ALA A 135 7.41 57.38 6.15
C ALA A 135 8.88 57.80 6.35
N LEU A 136 9.38 57.78 7.59
CA LEU A 136 10.72 58.26 7.92
C LEU A 136 11.85 57.24 7.65
N LEU A 137 11.52 56.02 7.22
CA LEU A 137 12.51 54.98 6.92
C LEU A 137 13.59 55.45 5.91
N PRO A 138 14.85 55.04 6.09
CA PRO A 138 15.92 55.33 5.14
C PRO A 138 15.77 54.50 3.86
N ASP A 139 16.28 55.02 2.74
CA ASP A 139 16.18 54.40 1.41
C ASP A 139 17.24 53.31 1.17
N TYR A 140 17.60 52.55 2.21
CA TYR A 140 18.62 51.50 2.14
C TYR A 140 18.23 50.35 1.20
N VAL A 141 16.94 50.12 0.99
CA VAL A 141 16.42 49.17 -0.01
C VAL A 141 16.97 49.48 -1.41
N ASN A 142 17.21 50.76 -1.70
CA ASN A 142 17.76 51.21 -2.98
C ASN A 142 19.31 51.15 -3.03
N SER A 143 19.96 50.72 -1.94
CA SER A 143 21.41 50.63 -1.81
C SER A 143 21.96 49.26 -2.22
N GLY A 144 23.24 49.20 -2.59
CA GLY A 144 23.97 47.93 -2.83
C GLY A 144 23.83 47.30 -4.22
N ALA A 145 22.90 47.79 -5.07
CA ALA A 145 22.66 47.28 -6.43
C ALA A 145 22.36 45.77 -6.48
N ARG A 146 21.65 45.25 -5.49
CA ARG A 146 21.21 43.85 -5.42
C ARG A 146 20.39 43.50 -6.67
N GLY A 147 20.72 42.39 -7.33
CA GLY A 147 20.07 41.95 -8.57
C GLY A 147 20.49 42.68 -9.85
N LYS A 148 21.21 43.81 -9.77
CA LYS A 148 21.69 44.52 -10.97
C LYS A 148 23.02 43.94 -11.48
N ARG A 149 23.08 43.65 -12.78
CA ARG A 149 24.28 43.12 -13.44
C ARG A 149 25.40 44.18 -13.42
N ARG A 150 26.55 43.84 -12.83
CA ARG A 150 27.77 44.67 -12.94
C ARG A 150 28.53 44.25 -14.20
N THR A 151 28.84 45.21 -15.06
CA THR A 151 29.66 44.99 -16.25
C THR A 151 31.10 44.71 -15.83
N PRO A 152 31.71 43.59 -16.27
CA PRO A 152 33.11 43.32 -15.98
C PRO A 152 34.00 44.37 -16.66
N ASN A 153 34.66 45.20 -15.86
CA ASN A 153 35.69 46.15 -16.32
C ASN A 153 37.10 45.57 -16.10
N LYS A 154 38.15 46.36 -16.35
CA LYS A 154 39.57 45.99 -16.10
C LYS A 154 39.85 45.60 -14.63
N VAL A 155 39.03 46.04 -13.69
CA VAL A 155 39.12 45.69 -12.26
C VAL A 155 38.26 44.47 -11.95
N LYS A 156 38.79 43.56 -11.12
CA LYS A 156 38.08 42.34 -10.71
C LYS A 156 36.80 42.67 -9.92
N LEU A 157 35.70 42.03 -10.30
CA LEU A 157 34.43 42.02 -9.60
C LEU A 157 34.41 40.89 -8.54
N GLY A 158 33.90 41.20 -7.35
CA GLY A 158 33.84 40.28 -6.22
C GLY A 158 35.19 40.13 -5.48
N ARG A 159 35.23 39.24 -4.48
CA ARG A 159 36.40 39.07 -3.61
C ARG A 159 37.63 38.60 -4.41
N PRO A 160 38.78 39.31 -4.34
CA PRO A 160 40.06 38.84 -4.88
C PRO A 160 40.48 37.51 -4.24
N ARG A 161 41.31 36.73 -4.95
CA ARG A 161 41.85 35.49 -4.37
C ARG A 161 42.86 35.84 -3.27
N ILE A 162 42.82 35.07 -2.18
CA ILE A 162 43.73 35.27 -1.03
C ILE A 162 44.73 34.09 -0.92
N VAL A 163 44.30 32.87 -1.25
CA VAL A 163 45.07 31.63 -1.01
C VAL A 163 45.82 31.12 -2.24
N ARG A 164 45.26 31.26 -3.45
CA ARG A 164 45.89 30.81 -4.71
C ARG A 164 46.56 31.97 -5.45
N ARG A 165 47.60 31.67 -6.25
CA ARG A 165 48.30 32.66 -7.08
C ARG A 165 47.35 33.39 -8.05
N GLY A 166 47.61 34.69 -8.24
CA GLY A 166 46.85 35.60 -9.11
C GLY A 166 45.63 36.25 -8.44
N ILE A 167 45.19 37.39 -8.98
CA ILE A 167 44.04 38.17 -8.45
C ILE A 167 42.71 37.43 -8.71
N GLY A 168 42.67 36.60 -9.76
CA GLY A 168 41.54 35.80 -10.26
C GLY A 168 40.75 36.51 -11.35
N THR A 169 39.85 35.77 -12.02
CA THR A 169 39.21 36.23 -13.27
C THR A 169 37.76 36.66 -13.10
N ASN A 170 37.37 37.68 -13.87
CA ASN A 170 35.98 38.08 -14.09
C ASN A 170 35.29 37.07 -15.02
N ILE A 171 34.07 36.66 -14.65
CA ILE A 171 33.25 35.82 -15.53
C ILE A 171 32.69 36.70 -16.65
N THR A 172 33.30 36.62 -17.83
CA THR A 172 32.87 37.34 -19.03
C THR A 172 31.74 36.60 -19.74
N LEU A 173 31.03 37.29 -20.64
CA LEU A 173 29.98 36.70 -21.48
C LEU A 173 30.43 35.43 -22.21
N ASP A 174 31.68 35.36 -22.65
CA ASP A 174 32.22 34.17 -23.32
C ASP A 174 32.37 32.97 -22.38
N ILE A 175 32.78 33.22 -21.13
CA ILE A 175 32.89 32.19 -20.10
C ILE A 175 31.48 31.74 -19.69
N GLU A 176 30.54 32.67 -19.54
CA GLU A 176 29.12 32.36 -19.28
C GLU A 176 28.53 31.46 -20.39
N ARG A 177 28.85 31.73 -21.67
CA ARG A 177 28.43 30.89 -22.80
C ARG A 177 28.99 29.47 -22.70
N ILE A 178 30.26 29.31 -22.32
CA ILE A 178 30.87 27.99 -22.11
C ILE A 178 30.19 27.27 -20.93
N PHE A 179 29.96 27.98 -19.82
CA PHE A 179 29.29 27.42 -18.65
C PHE A 179 27.88 26.96 -19.00
N ARG A 180 27.09 27.80 -19.67
CA ARG A 180 25.73 27.50 -20.12
C ARG A 180 25.71 26.21 -20.94
N ARG A 181 26.57 26.13 -21.96
CA ARG A 181 26.70 24.94 -22.81
C ARG A 181 26.97 23.67 -22.01
N VAL A 182 27.92 23.70 -21.09
CA VAL A 182 28.28 22.51 -20.29
C VAL A 182 27.16 22.12 -19.32
N ILE A 183 26.48 23.10 -18.72
CA ILE A 183 25.34 22.84 -17.84
C ILE A 183 24.23 22.15 -18.62
N GLU A 184 23.82 22.70 -19.76
CA GLU A 184 22.75 22.16 -20.60
C GLU A 184 23.11 20.78 -21.18
N GLU A 185 24.33 20.61 -21.71
CA GLU A 185 24.73 19.36 -22.38
C GLU A 185 25.10 18.24 -21.40
N ARG A 186 25.47 18.54 -20.15
CA ARG A 186 25.99 17.53 -19.21
C ARG A 186 25.26 17.48 -17.88
N LEU A 187 24.90 18.61 -17.27
CA LEU A 187 24.25 18.61 -15.96
C LEU A 187 22.74 18.48 -16.02
N LEU A 188 22.07 19.01 -17.05
CA LEU A 188 20.62 18.94 -17.24
C LEU A 188 20.19 17.66 -17.97
N LYS A 189 20.65 16.52 -17.45
CA LYS A 189 20.34 15.18 -17.95
C LYS A 189 20.07 14.25 -16.78
N ILE A 190 19.30 13.20 -17.00
CA ILE A 190 19.03 12.15 -16.00
C ILE A 190 20.34 11.52 -15.51
N THR A 191 21.18 11.10 -16.45
CA THR A 191 22.54 10.63 -16.15
C THR A 191 23.49 11.81 -16.28
N HIS A 192 23.85 12.42 -15.15
CA HIS A 192 24.72 13.59 -15.11
C HIS A 192 25.99 13.32 -14.28
N PRO A 193 27.13 13.94 -14.62
CA PRO A 193 28.31 13.92 -13.78
C PRO A 193 28.10 14.81 -12.54
N SER A 194 29.03 14.74 -11.59
CA SER A 194 29.04 15.67 -10.46
C SER A 194 29.34 17.10 -10.90
N ILE A 195 28.91 18.11 -10.12
CA ILE A 195 29.18 19.53 -10.42
C ILE A 195 30.69 19.81 -10.60
N PRO A 196 31.62 19.25 -9.78
CA PRO A 196 33.05 19.39 -10.02
C PRO A 196 33.54 18.83 -11.37
N GLU A 197 33.00 17.70 -11.82
CA GLU A 197 33.37 17.09 -13.12
C GLU A 197 32.83 17.91 -14.29
N ALA A 198 31.59 18.40 -14.21
CA ALA A 198 31.05 19.34 -15.19
C ALA A 198 31.88 20.63 -15.26
N TYR A 199 32.28 21.16 -14.10
CA TYR A 199 33.19 22.31 -14.06
C TYR A 199 34.55 22.00 -14.72
N ALA A 200 35.13 20.82 -14.50
CA ALA A 200 36.35 20.41 -15.18
C ALA A 200 36.17 20.36 -16.72
N ALA A 201 35.03 19.85 -17.20
CA ALA A 201 34.68 19.88 -18.62
C ALA A 201 34.56 21.32 -19.17
N ALA A 202 34.01 22.25 -18.38
CA ALA A 202 33.96 23.67 -18.74
C ALA A 202 35.35 24.31 -18.83
N LEU A 203 36.27 23.95 -17.92
CA LEU A 203 37.67 24.41 -18.02
C LEU A 203 38.38 23.84 -19.25
N ASN A 204 38.14 22.58 -19.61
CA ASN A 204 38.71 21.98 -20.82
C ASN A 204 38.23 22.71 -22.08
N LEU A 205 36.93 22.99 -22.19
CA LEU A 205 36.40 23.78 -23.31
C LEU A 205 36.95 25.21 -23.33
N LEU A 206 37.15 25.82 -22.16
CA LEU A 206 37.76 27.14 -22.05
C LEU A 206 39.20 27.14 -22.57
N ARG A 207 39.99 26.13 -22.21
CA ARG A 207 41.38 25.97 -22.68
C ARG A 207 41.46 25.68 -24.18
N ILE A 208 40.52 24.92 -24.75
CA ILE A 208 40.45 24.72 -26.21
C ILE A 208 40.19 26.06 -26.93
N LYS A 209 39.27 26.88 -26.41
CA LYS A 209 38.98 28.20 -26.99
C LYS A 209 40.07 29.24 -26.72
N ARG A 210 40.84 29.07 -25.65
CA ARG A 210 41.93 29.96 -25.23
C ARG A 210 43.16 29.14 -24.81
N PRO A 211 43.97 28.67 -25.78
CA PRO A 211 45.09 27.77 -25.51
C PRO A 211 46.16 28.36 -24.59
N ASN A 212 46.34 29.68 -24.64
CA ASN A 212 47.36 30.41 -23.87
C ASN A 212 46.84 30.95 -22.52
N LEU A 213 45.67 30.51 -22.05
CA LEU A 213 45.07 31.01 -20.81
C LEU A 213 45.83 30.47 -19.58
N SER A 214 46.31 31.38 -18.72
CA SER A 214 47.03 31.00 -17.50
C SER A 214 46.10 30.33 -16.47
N ASP A 215 46.64 29.42 -15.67
CA ASP A 215 45.92 28.81 -14.52
C ASP A 215 45.48 29.84 -13.48
N THR A 216 46.19 30.96 -13.40
CA THR A 216 45.83 32.10 -12.55
C THR A 216 44.57 32.81 -13.02
N GLU A 217 44.21 32.65 -14.30
CA GLU A 217 43.08 33.29 -14.97
C GLU A 217 41.89 32.35 -15.18
N LEU A 218 41.97 31.09 -14.75
CA LEU A 218 40.82 30.18 -14.83
C LEU A 218 39.71 30.63 -13.86
N PRO A 219 38.43 30.55 -14.26
CA PRO A 219 37.31 30.61 -13.32
C PRO A 219 37.48 29.61 -12.18
N THR A 220 36.77 29.82 -11.08
CA THR A 220 36.73 28.88 -9.94
C THR A 220 35.45 28.06 -9.93
N LEU A 221 35.47 26.90 -9.27
CA LEU A 221 34.26 26.09 -9.03
C LEU A 221 33.17 26.90 -8.31
N GLY A 222 33.55 27.80 -7.40
CA GLY A 222 32.60 28.71 -6.73
C GLY A 222 31.91 29.65 -7.71
N GLN A 223 32.64 30.19 -8.69
CA GLN A 223 32.05 31.03 -9.75
C GLN A 223 31.15 30.24 -10.68
N PHE A 224 31.50 28.98 -10.98
CA PHE A 224 30.63 28.08 -11.74
C PHE A 224 29.34 27.74 -10.98
N ARG A 225 29.44 27.41 -9.68
CA ARG A 225 28.28 27.18 -8.80
C ARG A 225 27.38 28.41 -8.69
N TYR A 226 27.99 29.58 -8.49
CA TYR A 226 27.26 30.86 -8.44
C TYR A 226 26.54 31.14 -9.77
N PHE A 227 27.21 30.95 -10.90
CA PHE A 227 26.58 31.09 -12.21
C PHE A 227 25.41 30.11 -12.39
N TYR A 228 25.61 28.83 -12.04
CA TYR A 228 24.58 27.81 -12.12
C TYR A 228 23.35 28.17 -11.28
N GLY A 229 23.53 28.50 -10.00
CA GLY A 229 22.40 28.87 -9.12
C GLY A 229 21.74 30.21 -9.44
N ARG A 230 22.46 31.13 -10.11
CA ARG A 230 21.91 32.43 -10.54
C ARG A 230 21.05 32.29 -11.80
N GLU A 231 21.50 31.50 -12.77
CA GLU A 231 20.86 31.39 -14.09
C GLU A 231 19.83 30.28 -14.17
N TYR A 232 19.94 29.26 -13.31
CA TYR A 232 19.08 28.08 -13.35
C TYR A 232 18.40 27.88 -12.01
N HIS A 233 17.09 28.03 -12.01
CA HIS A 233 16.31 27.79 -10.81
C HIS A 233 16.16 26.27 -10.58
N PHE A 234 16.15 25.86 -9.31
CA PHE A 234 16.07 24.43 -8.99
C PHE A 234 14.77 23.80 -9.51
N THR A 235 13.65 24.54 -9.52
CA THR A 235 12.36 24.08 -10.02
C THR A 235 12.36 23.77 -11.53
N GLU A 236 13.23 24.42 -12.30
CA GLU A 236 13.35 24.23 -13.74
C GLU A 236 14.33 23.11 -14.07
N THR A 237 15.39 22.97 -13.27
CA THR A 237 16.45 21.98 -13.53
C THR A 237 16.17 20.60 -12.97
N LEU A 238 15.44 20.51 -11.86
CA LEU A 238 15.16 19.24 -11.19
C LEU A 238 14.40 18.24 -12.08
N PRO A 239 13.33 18.64 -12.82
CA PRO A 239 12.63 17.73 -13.74
C PRO A 239 13.51 17.20 -14.89
N LEU A 240 14.53 17.97 -15.30
CA LEU A 240 15.45 17.58 -16.39
C LEU A 240 16.53 16.59 -15.93
N ARG A 241 16.74 16.48 -14.61
CA ARG A 241 17.82 15.72 -13.98
C ARG A 241 17.40 14.36 -13.43
N MET A 242 16.14 13.98 -13.61
CA MET A 242 15.61 12.70 -13.14
C MET A 242 14.50 12.23 -14.07
N SER A 243 14.05 10.99 -13.88
CA SER A 243 12.91 10.51 -14.64
C SER A 243 11.64 11.28 -14.24
N ALA A 244 10.70 11.44 -15.19
CA ALA A 244 9.40 12.03 -14.89
C ALA A 244 8.65 11.26 -13.76
N VAL A 245 8.97 9.97 -13.60
CA VAL A 245 8.41 9.11 -12.56
C VAL A 245 8.97 9.46 -11.19
N ASP A 246 10.29 9.54 -11.04
CA ASP A 246 10.93 9.89 -9.76
C ASP A 246 10.59 11.32 -9.34
N PHE A 247 10.51 12.23 -10.32
CA PHE A 247 10.06 13.60 -10.07
C PHE A 247 8.62 13.63 -9.53
N ALA A 248 7.70 12.89 -10.17
CA ALA A 248 6.31 12.83 -9.74
C ALA A 248 6.13 12.23 -8.34
N LYS A 249 6.97 11.26 -7.99
CA LYS A 249 6.92 10.54 -6.71
C LYS A 249 7.54 11.32 -5.54
N ASP A 250 8.77 11.83 -5.72
CA ASP A 250 9.59 12.29 -4.60
C ASP A 250 9.75 13.83 -4.54
N PHE A 251 9.55 14.54 -5.65
CA PHE A 251 9.91 15.97 -5.76
C PHE A 251 8.79 16.89 -6.22
N ARG A 252 7.67 16.34 -6.69
CA ARG A 252 6.51 17.12 -7.10
C ARG A 252 6.01 17.97 -5.93
N PRO A 253 5.69 19.25 -6.15
CA PRO A 253 4.99 20.05 -5.14
C PRO A 253 3.67 19.37 -4.76
N ILE A 254 3.52 19.05 -3.47
CA ILE A 254 2.28 18.49 -2.93
C ILE A 254 1.27 19.63 -2.83
N SER A 255 0.24 19.62 -3.70
CA SER A 255 -0.78 20.67 -3.76
C SER A 255 -2.05 20.35 -2.96
N SER A 256 -2.24 19.10 -2.53
CA SER A 256 -3.44 18.62 -1.84
C SER A 256 -3.13 17.51 -0.85
N THR A 257 -4.01 17.30 0.12
CA THR A 257 -3.95 16.15 1.05
C THR A 257 -4.91 15.06 0.57
N SER A 258 -4.65 13.80 0.93
CA SER A 258 -5.57 12.70 0.60
C SER A 258 -6.96 12.89 1.24
N THR A 259 -7.06 13.68 2.31
CA THR A 259 -8.31 13.96 3.02
C THR A 259 -9.23 14.88 2.20
N THR A 260 -8.68 15.85 1.46
CA THR A 260 -9.47 16.72 0.55
C THR A 260 -10.21 15.98 -0.56
N GLU A 261 -9.78 14.75 -0.90
CA GLU A 261 -10.44 13.93 -1.92
C GLU A 261 -11.55 13.03 -1.38
N THR A 262 -11.90 13.17 -0.10
CA THR A 262 -12.90 12.35 0.57
C THR A 262 -14.04 13.18 1.15
N LEU A 263 -15.27 12.69 0.99
CA LEU A 263 -16.47 13.35 1.52
C LEU A 263 -16.78 12.99 2.99
N GLY A 264 -16.03 12.05 3.57
CA GLY A 264 -16.23 11.54 4.92
C GLY A 264 -15.83 10.06 5.04
N PRO A 265 -16.05 9.44 6.21
CA PRO A 265 -15.81 8.02 6.43
C PRO A 265 -16.59 7.13 5.47
N GLY A 266 -15.97 6.03 5.02
CA GLY A 266 -16.61 5.10 4.09
C GLY A 266 -16.71 5.62 2.65
N TYR A 267 -16.12 6.78 2.33
CA TYR A 267 -16.05 7.24 0.95
C TYR A 267 -14.99 6.46 0.16
N ARG A 268 -13.76 6.37 0.68
CA ARG A 268 -12.65 5.72 -0.02
C ARG A 268 -11.81 4.89 0.95
N TYR A 269 -11.65 3.60 0.63
CA TYR A 269 -10.72 2.72 1.30
C TYR A 269 -9.47 2.50 0.44
N GLN A 270 -8.31 2.45 1.08
CA GLN A 270 -7.06 1.96 0.49
C GLN A 270 -6.85 0.52 0.92
N ILE A 271 -6.57 -0.35 -0.04
CA ILE A 271 -6.16 -1.73 0.21
C ILE A 271 -4.80 -1.99 -0.39
N ASP A 272 -3.94 -2.59 0.42
CA ASP A 272 -2.59 -2.95 0.02
C ASP A 272 -2.11 -4.18 0.79
N ALA A 273 -1.10 -4.85 0.23
CA ALA A 273 -0.54 -6.08 0.75
C ALA A 273 0.96 -5.94 0.99
N THR A 274 1.47 -6.57 2.04
CA THR A 274 2.91 -6.63 2.29
C THR A 274 3.29 -7.99 2.87
N VAL A 275 4.42 -8.53 2.41
CA VAL A 275 5.02 -9.72 3.03
C VAL A 275 5.65 -9.30 4.35
N ALA A 276 5.19 -9.85 5.47
CA ALA A 276 5.74 -9.53 6.78
C ALA A 276 7.21 -9.96 6.86
N ASP A 277 8.07 -9.13 7.46
CA ASP A 277 9.49 -9.42 7.65
C ASP A 277 9.72 -10.34 8.86
N ILE A 278 9.01 -11.47 8.93
CA ILE A 278 9.14 -12.46 10.01
C ILE A 278 8.84 -13.87 9.48
N TYR A 279 9.65 -14.84 9.90
CA TYR A 279 9.41 -16.26 9.65
C TYR A 279 8.53 -16.84 10.76
N LEU A 280 7.54 -17.63 10.36
CA LEU A 280 6.60 -18.30 11.25
C LEU A 280 6.83 -19.81 11.28
N VAL A 281 6.41 -20.43 12.37
CA VAL A 281 6.33 -21.88 12.55
C VAL A 281 4.91 -22.39 12.40
N SER A 282 4.75 -23.70 12.22
CA SER A 282 3.44 -24.32 12.10
C SER A 282 2.72 -24.37 13.46
N GLY A 283 1.40 -24.14 13.44
CA GLY A 283 0.56 -24.24 14.64
C GLY A 283 0.33 -25.67 15.12
N HIS A 284 0.44 -26.67 14.25
CA HIS A 284 0.32 -28.09 14.63
C HIS A 284 1.66 -28.74 14.98
N ASP A 285 2.77 -28.20 14.47
CA ASP A 285 4.12 -28.66 14.78
C ASP A 285 5.10 -27.47 14.74
N ARG A 286 5.45 -26.95 15.92
CA ARG A 286 6.33 -25.77 16.04
C ARG A 286 7.77 -26.02 15.59
N SER A 287 8.17 -27.27 15.32
CA SER A 287 9.49 -27.57 14.75
C SER A 287 9.57 -27.25 13.25
N LEU A 288 8.43 -27.08 12.59
CA LEU A 288 8.35 -26.81 11.15
C LEU A 288 8.27 -25.30 10.89
N ILE A 289 9.29 -24.76 10.23
CA ILE A 289 9.30 -23.38 9.73
C ILE A 289 8.45 -23.33 8.45
N VAL A 290 7.39 -22.51 8.47
CA VAL A 290 6.42 -22.37 7.37
C VAL A 290 6.83 -21.28 6.39
N GLY A 291 7.45 -20.21 6.91
CA GLY A 291 7.90 -19.08 6.09
C GLY A 291 7.21 -17.77 6.47
N ARG A 292 7.15 -16.85 5.51
CA ARG A 292 6.71 -15.47 5.74
C ARG A 292 5.25 -15.29 5.32
N PRO A 293 4.40 -14.71 6.18
CA PRO A 293 3.00 -14.44 5.83
C PRO A 293 2.87 -13.13 5.04
N VAL A 294 1.75 -13.00 4.34
CA VAL A 294 1.25 -11.78 3.71
C VAL A 294 0.20 -11.16 4.60
N ILE A 295 0.30 -9.84 4.79
CA ILE A 295 -0.66 -9.03 5.53
C ILE A 295 -1.34 -8.10 4.55
N TYR A 296 -2.66 -8.14 4.53
CA TYR A 296 -3.53 -7.17 3.87
C TYR A 296 -4.15 -6.25 4.91
N MET A 297 -4.22 -4.97 4.58
CA MET A 297 -4.90 -3.97 5.40
C MET A 297 -5.81 -3.11 4.54
N VAL A 298 -7.00 -2.84 5.07
CA VAL A 298 -7.98 -1.94 4.49
C VAL A 298 -8.07 -0.72 5.41
N ILE A 299 -7.80 0.47 4.88
CA ILE A 299 -7.76 1.71 5.66
C ILE A 299 -8.70 2.74 5.04
N ASP A 300 -9.54 3.35 5.87
CA ASP A 300 -10.36 4.49 5.48
C ASP A 300 -9.49 5.75 5.32
N VAL A 301 -9.54 6.39 4.15
CA VAL A 301 -8.67 7.53 3.82
C VAL A 301 -9.01 8.76 4.65
N PHE A 302 -10.28 8.96 5.00
CA PHE A 302 -10.74 10.13 5.76
C PHE A 302 -10.26 10.07 7.21
N SER A 303 -10.59 8.99 7.92
CA SER A 303 -10.34 8.83 9.37
C SER A 303 -8.97 8.21 9.69
N ARG A 304 -8.33 7.57 8.70
CA ARG A 304 -7.15 6.69 8.85
C ARG A 304 -7.42 5.45 9.70
N MET A 305 -8.70 5.13 9.92
CA MET A 305 -9.11 3.94 10.65
C MET A 305 -8.85 2.69 9.82
N VAL A 306 -8.26 1.67 10.42
CA VAL A 306 -8.15 0.35 9.81
C VAL A 306 -9.53 -0.29 9.88
N THR A 307 -10.12 -0.55 8.73
CA THR A 307 -11.49 -1.05 8.60
C THR A 307 -11.54 -2.57 8.52
N GLY A 308 -10.51 -3.20 7.95
CA GLY A 308 -10.38 -4.66 7.90
C GLY A 308 -8.96 -5.13 7.63
N ILE A 309 -8.68 -6.39 7.95
CA ILE A 309 -7.38 -7.03 7.78
C ILE A 309 -7.51 -8.47 7.25
N TYR A 310 -6.43 -8.98 6.67
CA TYR A 310 -6.23 -10.41 6.42
C TYR A 310 -4.75 -10.77 6.61
N VAL A 311 -4.48 -11.89 7.27
CA VAL A 311 -3.13 -12.42 7.50
C VAL A 311 -3.11 -13.89 7.06
N GLY A 312 -2.21 -14.27 6.15
CA GLY A 312 -2.14 -15.63 5.63
C GLY A 312 -0.85 -15.92 4.86
N PHE A 313 -0.63 -17.17 4.45
CA PHE A 313 0.54 -17.54 3.62
C PHE A 313 0.29 -17.39 2.12
N GLU A 314 -0.96 -17.15 1.72
CA GLU A 314 -1.31 -16.91 0.34
C GLU A 314 -0.65 -15.63 -0.17
N GLY A 315 0.00 -15.74 -1.33
CA GLY A 315 0.60 -14.60 -2.01
C GLY A 315 -0.43 -13.49 -2.30
N PRO A 316 0.03 -12.27 -2.61
CA PRO A 316 -0.89 -11.21 -2.95
C PRO A 316 -1.76 -11.59 -4.16
N SER A 317 -3.07 -11.57 -3.96
CA SER A 317 -4.06 -12.02 -4.94
C SER A 317 -5.42 -11.35 -4.71
N TRP A 318 -6.26 -11.33 -5.75
CA TRP A 318 -7.66 -10.90 -5.65
C TRP A 318 -8.39 -11.58 -4.48
N VAL A 319 -8.16 -12.88 -4.28
CA VAL A 319 -8.84 -13.67 -3.24
C VAL A 319 -8.47 -13.14 -1.85
N SER A 320 -7.17 -12.97 -1.58
CA SER A 320 -6.68 -12.43 -0.31
C SER A 320 -7.18 -11.00 -0.06
N ALA A 321 -7.23 -10.16 -1.09
CA ALA A 321 -7.78 -8.81 -1.02
C ALA A 321 -9.28 -8.82 -0.65
N MET A 322 -10.07 -9.73 -1.24
CA MET A 322 -11.49 -9.87 -0.93
C MET A 322 -11.73 -10.39 0.48
N MET A 323 -10.83 -11.22 1.02
CA MET A 323 -10.92 -11.67 2.42
C MET A 323 -10.70 -10.51 3.39
N ALA A 324 -9.78 -9.57 3.08
CA ALA A 324 -9.59 -8.36 3.87
C ALA A 324 -10.81 -7.43 3.82
N LEU A 325 -11.44 -7.27 2.64
CA LEU A 325 -12.69 -6.52 2.50
C LEU A 325 -13.88 -7.21 3.19
N SER A 326 -13.94 -8.55 3.15
CA SER A 326 -14.94 -9.31 3.90
C SER A 326 -14.77 -9.08 5.40
N ASN A 327 -13.54 -9.03 5.91
CA ASN A 327 -13.31 -8.66 7.30
C ASN A 327 -13.81 -7.24 7.59
N ALA A 328 -13.68 -6.30 6.65
CA ALA A 328 -14.15 -4.92 6.82
C ALA A 328 -15.67 -4.79 7.04
N VAL A 329 -16.46 -5.72 6.50
CA VAL A 329 -17.92 -5.76 6.73
C VAL A 329 -18.34 -6.65 7.89
N SER A 330 -17.44 -7.49 8.39
CA SER A 330 -17.74 -8.43 9.46
C SER A 330 -17.83 -7.81 10.85
N ASP A 331 -18.56 -8.50 11.73
CA ASP A 331 -18.55 -8.23 13.17
C ASP A 331 -17.12 -8.38 13.75
N LYS A 332 -16.53 -7.25 14.16
CA LYS A 332 -15.18 -7.23 14.72
C LYS A 332 -15.10 -7.86 16.11
N VAL A 333 -16.19 -7.86 16.88
CA VAL A 333 -16.24 -8.51 18.19
C VAL A 333 -16.11 -10.03 18.01
N GLU A 334 -16.90 -10.61 17.08
CA GLU A 334 -16.79 -12.04 16.77
C GLU A 334 -15.46 -12.39 16.11
N TYR A 335 -14.96 -11.52 15.22
CA TYR A 335 -13.66 -11.72 14.60
C TYR A 335 -12.52 -11.76 15.62
N CYS A 336 -12.42 -10.78 16.53
CA CYS A 336 -11.39 -10.73 17.56
C CYS A 336 -11.50 -11.90 18.55
N ARG A 337 -12.72 -12.31 18.91
CA ARG A 337 -12.93 -13.47 19.80
C ARG A 337 -12.36 -14.77 19.25
N ARG A 338 -12.33 -14.96 17.93
CA ARG A 338 -11.68 -16.14 17.30
C ARG A 338 -10.17 -16.18 17.48
N TYR A 339 -9.58 -15.08 17.94
CA TYR A 339 -8.16 -14.95 18.25
C TYR A 339 -7.94 -14.68 19.76
N ASP A 340 -8.89 -15.07 20.62
CA ASP A 340 -8.85 -14.86 22.08
C ASP A 340 -8.69 -13.39 22.51
N ILE A 341 -9.24 -12.45 21.73
CA ILE A 341 -9.24 -11.02 22.04
C ILE A 341 -10.68 -10.55 22.19
N ASP A 342 -11.05 -10.08 23.39
CA ASP A 342 -12.36 -9.50 23.65
C ASP A 342 -12.30 -7.97 23.51
N ILE A 343 -13.23 -7.43 22.72
CA ILE A 343 -13.37 -5.98 22.51
C ILE A 343 -14.84 -5.56 22.64
N GLU A 344 -15.06 -4.31 23.00
CA GLU A 344 -16.37 -3.68 22.90
C GLU A 344 -16.69 -3.28 21.44
N PRO A 345 -17.97 -3.26 21.05
CA PRO A 345 -18.37 -2.84 19.70
C PRO A 345 -17.84 -1.46 19.27
N GLY A 346 -17.60 -0.56 20.25
CA GLY A 346 -17.09 0.79 20.02
C GLY A 346 -15.59 0.87 19.73
N GLU A 347 -14.81 -0.17 20.03
CA GLU A 347 -13.36 -0.18 19.80
C GLU A 347 -13.00 -0.48 18.34
N TRP A 348 -13.88 -1.18 17.62
CA TRP A 348 -13.74 -1.40 16.18
C TRP A 348 -15.12 -1.40 15.48
N PRO A 349 -15.80 -0.23 15.42
CA PRO A 349 -17.20 -0.09 15.01
C PRO A 349 -17.47 -0.26 13.51
N VAL A 350 -16.43 -0.50 12.69
CA VAL A 350 -16.58 -0.46 11.24
C VAL A 350 -17.31 -1.71 10.73
N ARG A 351 -18.48 -1.48 10.12
CA ARG A 351 -19.27 -2.47 9.39
C ARG A 351 -19.87 -1.84 8.13
N GLY A 352 -19.29 -2.13 6.96
CA GLY A 352 -19.85 -1.68 5.69
C GLY A 352 -18.82 -1.54 4.58
N LEU A 353 -19.33 -1.42 3.35
CA LEU A 353 -18.53 -1.25 2.15
C LEU A 353 -18.36 0.24 1.80
N PRO A 354 -17.20 0.64 1.26
CA PRO A 354 -16.96 2.01 0.85
C PRO A 354 -17.60 2.32 -0.51
N ASP A 355 -17.65 3.60 -0.89
CA ASP A 355 -18.00 4.00 -2.27
C ASP A 355 -16.89 3.64 -3.28
N VAL A 356 -15.63 3.74 -2.84
CA VAL A 356 -14.44 3.50 -3.65
C VAL A 356 -13.43 2.63 -2.89
N VAL A 357 -12.89 1.62 -3.55
CA VAL A 357 -11.69 0.87 -3.11
C VAL A 357 -10.55 1.19 -4.06
N LEU A 358 -9.47 1.76 -3.52
CA LEU A 358 -8.23 2.02 -4.24
C LEU A 358 -7.22 0.89 -3.97
N ALA A 359 -6.75 0.22 -5.02
CA ALA A 359 -5.80 -0.89 -4.92
C ALA A 359 -4.71 -0.85 -6.00
N ASP A 360 -3.80 -1.82 -5.97
CA ASP A 360 -2.71 -1.91 -6.94
C ASP A 360 -3.10 -2.70 -8.19
N LYS A 361 -2.62 -2.23 -9.35
CA LYS A 361 -2.92 -2.77 -10.69
C LYS A 361 -2.67 -4.27 -10.86
N GLY A 362 -1.82 -4.89 -10.04
CA GLY A 362 -1.45 -6.30 -10.15
C GLY A 362 -2.49 -7.27 -9.58
N GLU A 363 -3.31 -6.82 -8.62
CA GLU A 363 -4.14 -7.73 -7.81
C GLU A 363 -5.63 -7.70 -8.18
N LEU A 364 -6.12 -6.58 -8.74
CA LEU A 364 -7.55 -6.39 -9.05
C LEU A 364 -7.88 -6.30 -10.55
N ASN A 365 -7.32 -7.19 -11.37
CA ASN A 365 -7.71 -7.33 -12.78
C ASN A 365 -8.51 -8.61 -13.00
N GLY A 366 -9.80 -8.49 -13.34
CA GLY A 366 -10.60 -9.63 -13.77
C GLY A 366 -12.11 -9.37 -13.80
N THR A 367 -12.83 -10.23 -14.52
CA THR A 367 -14.31 -10.25 -14.62
C THR A 367 -15.03 -10.37 -13.27
N LYS A 368 -14.39 -10.97 -12.26
CA LYS A 368 -14.94 -11.10 -10.90
C LYS A 368 -15.02 -9.75 -10.15
N VAL A 369 -14.13 -8.81 -10.49
CA VAL A 369 -14.06 -7.45 -9.93
C VAL A 369 -15.28 -6.62 -10.35
N GLU A 370 -15.64 -6.73 -11.63
CA GLU A 370 -16.78 -6.01 -12.22
C GLU A 370 -18.11 -6.50 -11.65
N ALA A 371 -18.28 -7.82 -11.50
CA ALA A 371 -19.49 -8.39 -10.92
C ALA A 371 -19.72 -7.92 -9.47
N PHE A 372 -18.67 -7.88 -8.65
CA PHE A 372 -18.73 -7.35 -7.29
C PHE A 372 -19.06 -5.85 -7.28
N SER A 373 -18.35 -5.09 -8.11
CA SER A 373 -18.57 -3.64 -8.27
C SER A 373 -20.02 -3.33 -8.66
N GLN A 374 -20.61 -4.07 -9.59
CA GLN A 374 -22.01 -3.89 -10.00
C GLN A 374 -23.00 -4.31 -8.91
N ALA A 375 -22.75 -5.43 -8.22
CA ALA A 375 -23.67 -6.00 -7.23
C ALA A 375 -23.80 -5.16 -5.96
N PHE A 376 -22.69 -4.60 -5.47
CA PHE A 376 -22.64 -3.83 -4.22
C PHE A 376 -22.44 -2.33 -4.47
N GLY A 377 -22.26 -1.96 -5.73
CA GLY A 377 -22.01 -0.60 -6.21
C GLY A 377 -20.69 0.01 -5.69
N VAL A 378 -19.71 -0.82 -5.36
CA VAL A 378 -18.38 -0.39 -4.91
C VAL A 378 -17.50 -0.13 -6.12
N ARG A 379 -17.03 1.09 -6.32
CA ARG A 379 -16.13 1.41 -7.43
C ARG A 379 -14.72 0.96 -7.09
N ILE A 380 -14.08 0.24 -8.01
CA ILE A 380 -12.70 -0.20 -7.83
C ILE A 380 -11.79 0.67 -8.70
N GLU A 381 -10.91 1.41 -8.04
CA GLU A 381 -9.92 2.27 -8.67
C GLU A 381 -8.55 1.60 -8.52
N ASN A 382 -7.78 1.57 -9.61
CA ASN A 382 -6.41 1.08 -9.58
C ASN A 382 -5.44 2.26 -9.55
N ALA A 383 -4.51 2.26 -8.60
CA ALA A 383 -3.42 3.23 -8.58
C ALA A 383 -2.64 3.14 -9.89
N THR A 384 -2.35 4.28 -10.51
CA THR A 384 -1.45 4.30 -11.68
C THR A 384 -0.08 3.75 -11.26
N ALA A 385 0.48 2.84 -12.05
CA ALA A 385 1.75 2.18 -11.73
C ALA A 385 2.82 3.21 -11.31
N ARG A 386 3.49 2.95 -10.17
CA ARG A 386 4.55 3.78 -9.58
C ARG A 386 4.13 5.14 -9.01
N ARG A 387 2.82 5.37 -8.76
CA ARG A 387 2.31 6.42 -7.86
C ARG A 387 2.10 5.88 -6.44
N GLY A 388 3.20 5.66 -5.70
CA GLY A 388 3.14 5.22 -4.30
C GLY A 388 2.53 6.28 -3.37
N ASP A 389 2.55 7.56 -3.78
CA ASP A 389 1.88 8.66 -3.09
C ASP A 389 0.37 8.44 -2.96
N ALA A 390 -0.26 7.78 -3.95
CA ALA A 390 -1.68 7.46 -3.92
C ALA A 390 -2.06 6.47 -2.79
N LYS A 391 -1.09 5.71 -2.26
CA LYS A 391 -1.24 4.70 -1.20
C LYS A 391 -0.38 4.98 0.04
N GLY A 392 0.21 6.17 0.14
CA GLY A 392 1.15 6.49 1.22
C GLY A 392 0.58 6.37 2.64
N ILE A 393 -0.75 6.27 2.80
CA ILE A 393 -1.41 6.02 4.09
C ILE A 393 -1.21 4.57 4.53
N VAL A 394 -1.61 3.61 3.68
CA VAL A 394 -1.54 2.18 4.00
C VAL A 394 -0.09 1.70 4.03
N GLU A 395 0.75 2.16 3.10
CA GLU A 395 2.19 1.85 3.10
C GLU A 395 2.87 2.30 4.41
N ARG A 396 2.58 3.53 4.86
CA ARG A 396 3.15 4.06 6.11
C ARG A 396 2.64 3.33 7.35
N PHE A 397 1.37 2.93 7.33
CA PHE A 397 0.83 2.13 8.42
C PHE A 397 1.47 0.74 8.47
N PHE A 398 1.71 0.09 7.31
CA PHE A 398 2.46 -1.17 7.26
C PHE A 398 3.84 -1.07 7.88
N LEU A 399 4.60 -0.02 7.54
CA LEU A 399 5.91 0.23 8.16
C LEU A 399 5.78 0.33 9.69
N THR A 400 4.80 1.10 10.16
CA THR A 400 4.52 1.29 11.58
C THR A 400 4.16 -0.02 12.29
N VAL A 401 3.35 -0.86 11.65
CA VAL A 401 2.95 -2.16 12.19
C VAL A 401 4.16 -3.09 12.30
N GLN A 402 4.98 -3.16 11.26
CA GLN A 402 6.18 -4.01 11.29
C GLN A 402 7.20 -3.55 12.32
N GLU A 403 7.47 -2.24 12.41
CA GLU A 403 8.35 -1.67 13.42
C GLU A 403 7.88 -1.93 14.86
N SER A 404 6.56 -2.12 15.06
CA SER A 404 6.00 -2.33 16.40
C SER A 404 6.30 -3.71 17.00
N PHE A 405 6.40 -4.77 16.18
CA PHE A 405 6.67 -6.12 16.69
C PHE A 405 8.12 -6.59 16.47
N LYS A 406 8.82 -6.05 15.45
CA LYS A 406 10.19 -6.46 15.11
C LYS A 406 11.17 -6.48 16.29
N PRO A 407 11.18 -5.51 17.22
CA PRO A 407 12.09 -5.53 18.37
C PRO A 407 11.79 -6.63 19.40
N TYR A 408 10.58 -7.18 19.40
CA TYR A 408 10.10 -8.12 20.41
C TYR A 408 9.92 -9.54 19.88
N ALA A 409 10.11 -9.75 18.58
CA ALA A 409 9.90 -11.04 17.92
C ALA A 409 11.22 -11.61 17.40
N SER A 410 11.43 -12.89 17.64
CA SER A 410 12.50 -13.68 17.01
C SER A 410 12.07 -14.13 15.61
N GLY A 411 13.01 -14.47 14.74
CA GLY A 411 12.70 -14.89 13.36
C GLY A 411 12.53 -13.74 12.35
N VAL A 412 12.86 -12.51 12.75
CA VAL A 412 12.71 -11.29 11.93
C VAL A 412 13.75 -11.25 10.81
N VAL A 413 13.34 -10.80 9.63
CA VAL A 413 14.24 -10.67 8.48
C VAL A 413 15.23 -9.53 8.69
N GLU A 414 16.52 -9.86 8.72
CA GLU A 414 17.61 -8.87 8.80
C GLU A 414 18.15 -8.51 7.41
N GLY A 415 18.41 -7.21 7.18
CA GLY A 415 18.82 -6.66 5.88
C GLY A 415 20.17 -7.14 5.35
N ASN A 416 21.01 -7.71 6.22
CA ASN A 416 22.22 -8.41 5.84
C ASN A 416 22.09 -9.87 6.30
N THR A 417 21.73 -10.78 5.39
CA THR A 417 22.22 -12.15 5.53
C THR A 417 23.72 -11.99 5.48
N SER A 418 24.41 -12.07 6.62
CA SER A 418 25.86 -11.94 6.63
C SER A 418 26.38 -13.07 5.76
N ARG A 419 26.70 -12.76 4.49
CA ARG A 419 27.43 -13.63 3.54
C ARG A 419 28.86 -13.95 4.01
N LYS A 420 29.16 -13.66 5.28
CA LYS A 420 30.32 -14.16 5.99
C LYS A 420 29.97 -15.58 6.45
N ARG A 421 30.79 -16.56 6.08
CA ARG A 421 30.72 -17.92 6.64
C ARG A 421 30.59 -17.82 8.17
N GLY A 422 29.53 -18.36 8.75
CA GLY A 422 29.24 -18.30 10.20
C GLY A 422 28.19 -17.28 10.65
N GLY A 423 27.46 -16.65 9.73
CA GLY A 423 26.31 -15.81 10.06
C GLY A 423 25.16 -16.59 10.72
N HIS A 424 24.54 -16.01 11.75
CA HIS A 424 23.31 -16.55 12.34
C HIS A 424 22.17 -16.54 11.31
N ASP A 425 21.56 -17.71 11.06
CA ASP A 425 20.37 -17.77 10.22
C ASP A 425 19.13 -17.46 11.07
N TYR A 426 18.64 -16.22 10.98
CA TYR A 426 17.47 -15.74 11.70
C TYR A 426 16.22 -16.59 11.45
N ARG A 427 16.16 -17.37 10.36
CA ARG A 427 15.03 -18.27 10.09
C ARG A 427 14.86 -19.33 11.17
N LEU A 428 15.96 -19.77 11.76
CA LEU A 428 15.97 -20.79 12.82
C LEU A 428 15.41 -20.27 14.14
N ASP A 429 15.31 -18.94 14.30
CA ASP A 429 14.74 -18.31 15.50
C ASP A 429 13.23 -18.07 15.39
N ALA A 430 12.60 -18.51 14.30
CA ALA A 430 11.16 -18.44 14.12
C ALA A 430 10.45 -19.17 15.26
N SER A 431 9.53 -18.49 15.93
CA SER A 431 8.82 -19.01 17.12
C SER A 431 7.32 -18.77 17.11
N LEU A 432 6.86 -17.77 16.34
CA LEU A 432 5.46 -17.40 16.25
C LEU A 432 4.72 -18.23 15.20
N THR A 433 3.49 -18.60 15.51
CA THR A 433 2.53 -19.18 14.58
C THR A 433 1.74 -18.09 13.85
N LEU A 434 1.00 -18.45 12.79
CA LEU A 434 0.10 -17.52 12.10
C LEU A 434 -0.98 -16.96 13.04
N TYR A 435 -1.46 -17.78 13.97
CA TYR A 435 -2.45 -17.39 14.98
C TYR A 435 -1.91 -16.28 15.89
N GLU A 436 -0.74 -16.51 16.49
CA GLU A 436 -0.09 -15.56 17.40
C GLU A 436 0.33 -14.26 16.68
N LEU A 437 0.82 -14.35 15.44
CA LEU A 437 1.07 -13.13 14.66
C LEU A 437 -0.23 -12.36 14.40
N THR A 438 -1.33 -13.06 14.08
CA THR A 438 -2.62 -12.39 13.85
C THR A 438 -3.12 -11.68 15.10
N GLN A 439 -2.93 -12.26 16.30
CA GLN A 439 -3.20 -11.59 17.58
C GLN A 439 -2.40 -10.28 17.71
N ILE A 440 -1.09 -10.33 17.46
CA ILE A 440 -0.21 -9.14 17.51
C ILE A 440 -0.68 -8.05 16.53
N ILE A 441 -1.10 -8.42 15.33
CA ILE A 441 -1.60 -7.49 14.33
C ILE A 441 -2.94 -6.87 14.77
N ILE A 442 -3.86 -7.67 15.33
CA ILE A 442 -5.14 -7.18 15.86
C ILE A 442 -4.88 -6.17 16.99
N GLU A 443 -4.03 -6.51 17.96
CA GLU A 443 -3.65 -5.61 19.06
C GLU A 443 -3.09 -4.28 18.54
N ARG A 444 -2.21 -4.35 17.53
CA ARG A 444 -1.64 -3.14 16.92
C ARG A 444 -2.71 -2.28 16.24
N VAL A 445 -3.68 -2.92 15.58
CA VAL A 445 -4.81 -2.24 14.94
C VAL A 445 -5.74 -1.59 15.98
N LEU A 446 -6.05 -2.29 17.07
CA LEU A 446 -6.88 -1.75 18.17
C LEU A 446 -6.22 -0.54 18.80
N TRP A 447 -4.92 -0.60 19.09
CA TRP A 447 -4.19 0.56 19.58
C TRP A 447 -4.20 1.73 18.59
N HIS A 448 -3.97 1.46 17.30
CA HIS A 448 -4.01 2.50 16.27
C HIS A 448 -5.37 3.17 16.18
N ASN A 449 -6.43 2.37 16.09
CA ASN A 449 -7.79 2.87 15.94
C ASN A 449 -8.24 3.71 17.15
N ASN A 450 -7.89 3.29 18.36
CA ASN A 450 -8.44 3.85 19.60
C ASN A 450 -7.54 4.87 20.31
N HIS A 451 -6.22 4.84 20.07
CA HIS A 451 -5.25 5.60 20.88
C HIS A 451 -4.22 6.37 20.05
N HIS A 452 -4.01 6.05 18.77
CA HIS A 452 -2.98 6.72 17.99
C HIS A 452 -3.38 8.13 17.57
N THR A 453 -2.67 9.14 18.09
CA THR A 453 -2.85 10.54 17.69
C THR A 453 -2.12 10.87 16.39
N LEU A 454 -2.88 11.25 15.37
CA LEU A 454 -2.38 11.63 14.05
C LEU A 454 -1.89 13.09 14.06
N THR A 455 -0.62 13.31 14.39
CA THR A 455 -0.02 14.65 14.58
C THR A 455 -0.05 15.56 13.34
N LYS A 456 -0.08 14.98 12.14
CA LYS A 456 -0.11 15.70 10.85
C LYS A 456 -1.45 15.54 10.13
N TYR A 457 -2.52 15.26 10.86
CA TYR A 457 -3.84 15.10 10.27
C TYR A 457 -4.38 16.44 9.76
N ASP A 458 -4.82 16.45 8.51
CA ASP A 458 -5.49 17.59 7.90
C ASP A 458 -6.97 17.57 8.28
N ARG A 459 -7.37 18.52 9.14
CA ARG A 459 -8.73 18.57 9.71
C ARG A 459 -9.71 19.12 8.68
N ALA A 460 -10.84 18.44 8.51
CA ALA A 460 -11.92 18.90 7.64
C ALA A 460 -12.56 20.20 8.16
N ALA A 461 -13.13 20.99 7.25
CA ALA A 461 -13.87 22.20 7.61
C ALA A 461 -15.03 21.87 8.57
N GLY A 462 -15.19 22.69 9.62
CA GLY A 462 -16.22 22.48 10.65
C GLY A 462 -15.86 21.45 11.73
N MET A 463 -14.70 20.81 11.66
CA MET A 463 -14.22 19.90 12.70
C MET A 463 -13.82 20.69 13.97
N PRO A 464 -14.32 20.31 15.17
CA PRO A 464 -13.94 20.95 16.43
C PRO A 464 -12.43 20.88 16.66
N GLY A 465 -11.85 21.96 17.18
CA GLY A 465 -10.41 22.05 17.43
C GLY A 465 -9.93 21.17 18.59
N ASP A 466 -10.82 20.87 19.53
CA ASP A 466 -10.61 20.02 20.70
C ASP A 466 -10.84 18.52 20.42
N LEU A 467 -11.43 18.16 19.27
CA LEU A 467 -11.57 16.76 18.87
C LEU A 467 -10.18 16.13 18.68
N PRO A 468 -9.80 15.09 19.44
CA PRO A 468 -8.53 14.42 19.23
C PRO A 468 -8.46 13.79 17.84
N ALA A 469 -7.33 13.93 17.15
CA ALA A 469 -7.09 13.31 15.85
C ALA A 469 -6.76 11.81 16.00
N ILE A 470 -7.68 11.07 16.61
CA ILE A 470 -7.63 9.62 16.84
C ILE A 470 -8.59 8.96 15.84
N PRO A 471 -8.21 7.88 15.13
CA PRO A 471 -9.02 7.34 14.05
C PRO A 471 -10.48 7.04 14.40
N VAL A 472 -10.77 6.42 15.55
CA VAL A 472 -12.15 6.14 15.97
C VAL A 472 -12.94 7.42 16.23
N MET A 473 -12.31 8.46 16.79
CA MET A 473 -12.92 9.75 17.05
C MET A 473 -13.23 10.50 15.75
N LEU A 474 -12.29 10.48 14.81
CA LEU A 474 -12.45 11.06 13.47
C LEU A 474 -13.53 10.33 12.67
N TRP A 475 -13.55 8.99 12.75
CA TRP A 475 -14.57 8.14 12.15
C TRP A 475 -15.96 8.47 12.69
N ASN A 476 -16.14 8.46 14.01
CA ASN A 476 -17.43 8.75 14.64
C ASN A 476 -17.91 10.18 14.36
N TRP A 477 -17.02 11.16 14.44
CA TRP A 477 -17.35 12.55 14.08
C TRP A 477 -17.76 12.66 12.61
N GLY A 478 -17.01 12.04 11.71
CA GLY A 478 -17.30 12.05 10.28
C GLY A 478 -18.63 11.38 9.95
N LEU A 479 -18.98 10.28 10.61
CA LEU A 479 -20.28 9.62 10.43
C LEU A 479 -21.45 10.51 10.90
N ALA A 480 -21.25 11.28 11.97
CA ALA A 480 -22.29 12.14 12.53
C ALA A 480 -22.47 13.47 11.76
N ASN A 481 -21.41 13.99 11.15
CA ASN A 481 -21.39 15.38 10.63
C ASN A 481 -21.21 15.47 9.11
N LEU A 482 -20.78 14.41 8.44
CA LEU A 482 -20.54 14.42 7.00
C LEU A 482 -21.46 13.43 6.28
N THR A 483 -21.63 13.65 4.97
CA THR A 483 -22.29 12.67 4.10
C THR A 483 -21.36 11.49 3.85
N GLY A 484 -21.36 10.53 4.77
CA GLY A 484 -20.76 9.22 4.55
C GLY A 484 -21.46 8.47 3.41
N LYS A 485 -20.69 7.73 2.61
CA LYS A 485 -21.23 6.80 1.60
C LYS A 485 -21.05 5.33 2.02
N LEU A 486 -20.92 5.08 3.32
CA LEU A 486 -20.79 3.73 3.83
C LEU A 486 -22.07 2.94 3.51
N ARG A 487 -21.91 1.84 2.78
CA ARG A 487 -23.04 1.03 2.32
C ARG A 487 -23.26 -0.13 3.27
N THR A 488 -24.50 -0.29 3.69
CA THR A 488 -24.93 -1.46 4.45
C THR A 488 -25.48 -2.51 3.49
N ALA A 489 -24.98 -3.74 3.64
CA ALA A 489 -25.53 -4.92 2.99
C ALA A 489 -25.47 -6.07 4.00
N PRO A 490 -26.35 -7.09 3.89
CA PRO A 490 -26.29 -8.25 4.78
C PRO A 490 -24.91 -8.90 4.73
N GLU A 491 -24.28 -9.04 5.91
CA GLU A 491 -22.89 -9.49 6.03
C GLU A 491 -22.63 -10.79 5.27
N ASP A 492 -23.50 -11.78 5.44
CA ASP A 492 -23.39 -13.07 4.77
C ASP A 492 -23.42 -12.95 3.25
N LEU A 493 -24.28 -12.08 2.70
CA LEU A 493 -24.33 -11.86 1.27
C LEU A 493 -23.06 -11.22 0.77
N VAL A 494 -22.54 -10.20 1.45
CA VAL A 494 -21.28 -9.57 1.05
C VAL A 494 -20.14 -10.59 1.12
N ARG A 495 -20.01 -11.29 2.24
CA ARG A 495 -18.98 -12.32 2.46
C ARG A 495 -19.03 -13.40 1.39
N ILE A 496 -20.18 -14.05 1.17
CA ILE A 496 -20.32 -15.15 0.21
C ILE A 496 -20.06 -14.68 -1.22
N ASN A 497 -20.51 -13.49 -1.59
CA ASN A 497 -20.27 -12.95 -2.93
C ASN A 497 -18.80 -12.50 -3.15
N LEU A 498 -18.07 -12.19 -2.08
CA LEU A 498 -16.63 -11.90 -2.10
C LEU A 498 -15.76 -13.17 -2.21
N LEU A 499 -16.30 -14.32 -1.82
CA LEU A 499 -15.57 -15.59 -1.89
C LEU A 499 -15.28 -16.02 -3.35
N PRO A 500 -14.22 -16.81 -3.58
CA PRO A 500 -14.00 -17.48 -4.86
C PRO A 500 -15.21 -18.31 -5.30
N HIS A 501 -15.65 -18.08 -6.54
CA HIS A 501 -16.68 -18.88 -7.19
C HIS A 501 -16.06 -19.88 -8.17
N GLU A 502 -16.61 -21.10 -8.18
CA GLU A 502 -16.20 -22.21 -9.05
C GLU A 502 -17.44 -23.01 -9.54
N GLN A 503 -17.28 -23.77 -10.63
CA GLN A 503 -18.33 -24.68 -11.10
C GLN A 503 -18.19 -26.06 -10.45
N ALA A 504 -19.17 -26.44 -9.64
CA ALA A 504 -19.29 -27.80 -9.10
C ALA A 504 -20.14 -28.69 -10.02
N THR A 505 -19.85 -29.99 -10.00
CA THR A 505 -20.65 -30.99 -10.73
C THR A 505 -21.63 -31.68 -9.79
N VAL A 506 -22.86 -31.93 -10.22
CA VAL A 506 -23.85 -32.60 -9.38
C VAL A 506 -23.98 -34.05 -9.83
N SER A 507 -23.87 -35.00 -8.90
CA SER A 507 -24.06 -36.44 -9.18
C SER A 507 -24.99 -37.08 -8.15
N GLU A 508 -25.33 -38.36 -8.34
CA GLU A 508 -26.14 -39.14 -7.38
C GLU A 508 -25.52 -39.26 -5.98
N LEU A 509 -24.25 -38.88 -5.85
CA LEU A 509 -23.48 -38.99 -4.61
C LEU A 509 -23.46 -37.67 -3.83
N GLY A 510 -23.83 -36.56 -4.46
CA GLY A 510 -23.68 -35.22 -3.91
C GLY A 510 -23.16 -34.21 -4.94
N ILE A 511 -22.89 -33.00 -4.45
CA ILE A 511 -22.27 -31.90 -5.19
C ILE A 511 -20.76 -32.05 -5.08
N LYS A 512 -20.06 -32.23 -6.20
CA LYS A 512 -18.62 -32.47 -6.24
C LYS A 512 -17.85 -31.20 -6.59
N LEU A 513 -16.93 -30.81 -5.70
CA LEU A 513 -15.99 -29.72 -5.89
C LEU A 513 -14.60 -30.14 -5.38
N PHE A 514 -13.56 -29.95 -6.18
CA PHE A 514 -12.16 -30.25 -5.83
C PHE A 514 -11.87 -31.67 -5.29
N GLY A 515 -12.66 -32.66 -5.69
CA GLY A 515 -12.55 -34.04 -5.19
C GLY A 515 -13.33 -34.31 -3.91
N CYS A 516 -13.86 -33.26 -3.27
CA CYS A 516 -14.79 -33.37 -2.15
C CYS A 516 -16.23 -33.51 -2.64
N VAL A 517 -17.05 -34.17 -1.83
CA VAL A 517 -18.49 -34.35 -2.04
C VAL A 517 -19.23 -33.60 -0.93
N PHE A 518 -20.21 -32.80 -1.32
CA PHE A 518 -21.02 -31.97 -0.44
C PHE A 518 -22.51 -32.30 -0.59
N THR A 519 -23.29 -32.01 0.45
CA THR A 519 -24.74 -32.22 0.46
C THR A 519 -25.45 -31.13 1.25
N CYS A 520 -26.73 -30.88 0.93
CA CYS A 520 -27.61 -30.01 1.71
C CYS A 520 -29.05 -30.52 1.64
N GLN A 521 -29.88 -30.10 2.59
CA GLN A 521 -31.28 -30.55 2.68
C GLN A 521 -32.09 -30.10 1.47
N GLU A 522 -31.79 -28.92 0.93
CA GLU A 522 -32.47 -28.34 -0.23
C GLU A 522 -32.23 -29.17 -1.49
N ALA A 523 -30.98 -29.55 -1.77
CA ALA A 523 -30.65 -30.40 -2.92
C ALA A 523 -31.23 -31.82 -2.79
N ILE A 524 -31.37 -32.33 -1.55
CA ILE A 524 -32.06 -33.59 -1.28
C ILE A 524 -33.56 -33.46 -1.60
N LYS A 525 -34.21 -32.39 -1.13
CA LYS A 525 -35.64 -32.11 -1.37
C LYS A 525 -35.97 -31.93 -2.86
N GLU A 526 -35.10 -31.24 -3.60
CA GLU A 526 -35.19 -31.09 -5.05
C GLU A 526 -34.88 -32.40 -5.82
N GLY A 527 -34.48 -33.44 -5.10
CA GLY A 527 -34.26 -34.76 -5.65
C GLY A 527 -33.00 -34.91 -6.52
N TRP A 528 -32.04 -33.99 -6.41
CA TRP A 528 -30.84 -33.96 -7.26
C TRP A 528 -29.97 -35.21 -7.16
N PHE A 529 -30.08 -35.94 -6.04
CA PHE A 529 -29.26 -37.12 -5.76
C PHE A 529 -29.96 -38.46 -6.11
N HIS A 530 -31.23 -38.45 -6.52
CA HIS A 530 -31.95 -39.67 -6.90
C HIS A 530 -31.41 -40.30 -8.20
N ARG A 531 -31.45 -41.64 -8.30
CA ARG A 531 -31.01 -42.38 -9.49
C ARG A 531 -32.06 -42.36 -10.59
N GLY A 532 -31.63 -42.24 -11.85
CA GLY A 532 -32.44 -42.50 -13.05
C GLY A 532 -33.58 -41.52 -13.39
N GLN A 533 -34.17 -40.80 -12.42
CA GLN A 533 -35.40 -40.01 -12.64
C GLN A 533 -35.41 -38.57 -12.07
N GLY A 534 -34.34 -38.09 -11.46
CA GLY A 534 -34.28 -36.72 -10.91
C GLY A 534 -33.96 -35.65 -11.95
N ARG A 535 -34.68 -34.51 -11.94
CA ARG A 535 -34.26 -33.27 -12.62
C ARG A 535 -33.08 -32.66 -11.85
N ARG A 536 -31.85 -33.09 -12.17
CA ARG A 536 -30.62 -32.52 -11.59
C ARG A 536 -29.91 -31.60 -12.60
N PRO A 537 -29.39 -30.44 -12.17
CA PRO A 537 -28.48 -29.65 -13.01
C PRO A 537 -27.16 -30.41 -13.22
N VAL A 538 -26.54 -30.27 -14.40
CA VAL A 538 -25.23 -30.91 -14.67
C VAL A 538 -24.12 -30.21 -13.88
N LYS A 539 -24.18 -28.88 -13.83
CA LYS A 539 -23.24 -28.00 -13.13
C LYS A 539 -23.99 -26.94 -12.35
N VAL A 540 -23.40 -26.52 -11.24
CA VAL A 540 -23.91 -25.48 -10.35
C VAL A 540 -22.75 -24.60 -9.94
N THR A 541 -23.00 -23.30 -9.80
CA THR A 541 -21.98 -22.37 -9.29
C THR A 541 -21.97 -22.42 -7.77
N VAL A 542 -20.78 -22.53 -7.19
CA VAL A 542 -20.58 -22.56 -5.75
C VAL A 542 -19.53 -21.53 -5.36
N ALA A 543 -19.77 -20.82 -4.28
CA ALA A 543 -18.74 -20.04 -3.60
C ALA A 543 -18.11 -20.89 -2.49
N TYR A 544 -16.80 -20.74 -2.25
CA TYR A 544 -16.08 -21.52 -1.23
C TYR A 544 -15.04 -20.65 -0.52
N ASP A 545 -14.80 -20.91 0.76
CA ASP A 545 -13.72 -20.28 1.52
C ASP A 545 -12.48 -21.18 1.45
N PRO A 546 -11.36 -20.76 0.83
CA PRO A 546 -10.16 -21.58 0.75
C PRO A 546 -9.62 -22.05 2.11
N ARG A 547 -9.96 -21.35 3.20
CA ARG A 547 -9.55 -21.67 4.58
C ARG A 547 -10.35 -22.80 5.22
N SER A 548 -11.45 -23.27 4.61
CA SER A 548 -12.26 -24.35 5.15
C SER A 548 -12.91 -25.18 4.05
N ALA A 549 -12.65 -26.49 4.08
CA ALA A 549 -13.26 -27.47 3.19
C ALA A 549 -14.60 -28.02 3.74
N ASP A 550 -15.06 -27.56 4.90
CA ASP A 550 -16.24 -28.12 5.57
C ASP A 550 -17.55 -27.71 4.91
N HIS A 551 -17.59 -26.52 4.30
CA HIS A 551 -18.81 -25.96 3.72
C HIS A 551 -18.53 -25.27 2.38
N ILE A 552 -19.50 -25.37 1.47
CA ILE A 552 -19.59 -24.56 0.26
C ILE A 552 -20.96 -23.87 0.20
N TYR A 553 -21.04 -22.77 -0.53
CA TYR A 553 -22.27 -22.00 -0.71
C TYR A 553 -22.76 -22.13 -2.14
N LEU A 554 -23.73 -23.00 -2.36
CA LEU A 554 -24.28 -23.27 -3.68
C LEU A 554 -25.24 -22.17 -4.12
N ARG A 555 -25.16 -21.77 -5.40
CA ARG A 555 -26.10 -20.85 -6.04
C ARG A 555 -27.18 -21.64 -6.81
N PRO A 556 -28.42 -21.69 -6.31
CA PRO A 556 -29.49 -22.42 -6.98
C PRO A 556 -30.05 -21.65 -8.19
N SER A 557 -29.84 -20.33 -8.24
CA SER A 557 -30.28 -19.43 -9.30
C SER A 557 -29.14 -18.44 -9.65
N ASN A 558 -29.33 -17.64 -10.70
CA ASN A 558 -28.41 -16.54 -11.05
C ASN A 558 -28.53 -15.32 -10.12
N SER A 559 -29.25 -15.44 -9.00
CA SER A 559 -29.41 -14.39 -7.99
C SER A 559 -28.24 -14.40 -7.01
N LEU A 560 -27.63 -13.24 -6.77
CA LEU A 560 -26.58 -13.05 -5.76
C LEU A 560 -27.11 -13.09 -4.32
N LYS A 561 -28.44 -13.10 -4.15
CA LYS A 561 -29.11 -13.23 -2.85
C LYS A 561 -29.31 -14.69 -2.45
N ASP A 562 -29.56 -15.57 -3.40
CA ASP A 562 -29.97 -16.94 -3.11
C ASP A 562 -28.74 -17.83 -2.97
N TYR A 563 -28.66 -18.59 -1.88
CA TYR A 563 -27.63 -19.60 -1.68
C TYR A 563 -28.11 -20.73 -0.77
N TRP A 564 -27.54 -21.92 -0.92
CA TRP A 564 -27.68 -23.04 -0.01
C TRP A 564 -26.32 -23.36 0.62
N ILE A 565 -26.32 -23.65 1.91
CA ILE A 565 -25.11 -24.08 2.62
C ILE A 565 -25.01 -25.60 2.45
N CYS A 566 -23.98 -26.06 1.76
CA CYS A 566 -23.72 -27.48 1.57
C CYS A 566 -22.55 -27.91 2.45
N GLY A 567 -22.83 -28.82 3.38
CA GLY A 567 -21.82 -29.41 4.25
C GLY A 567 -21.08 -30.56 3.57
N LEU A 568 -19.84 -30.79 3.99
CA LEU A 568 -19.02 -31.91 3.55
C LEU A 568 -19.71 -33.24 3.87
N ALA A 569 -19.94 -34.07 2.84
CA ALA A 569 -20.60 -35.36 3.00
C ALA A 569 -19.66 -36.40 3.60
N ASP A 570 -20.22 -37.44 4.24
CA ASP A 570 -19.45 -38.50 4.92
C ASP A 570 -18.43 -39.20 4.03
N ARG A 571 -18.69 -39.28 2.72
CA ARG A 571 -17.74 -39.84 1.74
C ARG A 571 -16.43 -39.06 1.67
N SER A 572 -16.46 -37.79 2.02
CA SER A 572 -15.30 -36.89 2.08
C SER A 572 -14.90 -36.56 3.52
N ARG A 573 -15.33 -37.34 4.53
CA ARG A 573 -15.02 -37.14 5.95
C ARG A 573 -13.53 -37.02 6.28
N ARG A 574 -12.66 -37.56 5.42
CA ARG A 574 -11.19 -37.43 5.54
C ARG A 574 -10.73 -35.97 5.55
N PHE A 575 -11.47 -35.08 4.89
CA PHE A 575 -11.12 -33.66 4.74
C PHE A 575 -11.84 -32.75 5.75
N LYS A 576 -12.53 -33.33 6.74
CA LYS A 576 -13.26 -32.56 7.75
C LYS A 576 -12.29 -31.76 8.62
N GLY A 577 -12.57 -30.48 8.82
CA GLY A 577 -11.72 -29.53 9.56
C GLY A 577 -10.46 -29.08 8.82
N MET A 578 -10.27 -29.49 7.56
CA MET A 578 -9.12 -29.11 6.74
C MET A 578 -9.41 -27.86 5.90
N THR A 579 -8.36 -27.22 5.38
CA THR A 579 -8.49 -26.17 4.36
C THR A 579 -8.57 -26.78 2.96
N PHE A 580 -9.07 -26.04 1.96
CA PHE A 580 -9.02 -26.54 0.58
C PHE A 580 -7.59 -26.68 0.04
N TRP A 581 -6.63 -25.92 0.61
CA TRP A 581 -5.21 -26.08 0.31
C TRP A 581 -4.69 -27.46 0.73
N ASP A 582 -5.07 -27.92 1.92
CA ASP A 582 -4.73 -29.26 2.40
C ASP A 582 -5.38 -30.34 1.51
N VAL A 583 -6.64 -30.14 1.12
CA VAL A 583 -7.35 -31.03 0.19
C VAL A 583 -6.60 -31.17 -1.13
N TRP A 584 -6.17 -30.04 -1.74
CA TRP A 584 -5.44 -30.07 -3.00
C TRP A 584 -4.07 -30.74 -2.87
N LEU A 585 -3.35 -30.48 -1.77
CA LEU A 585 -2.06 -31.09 -1.50
C LEU A 585 -2.16 -32.61 -1.32
N LEU A 586 -3.05 -33.06 -0.43
CA LEU A 586 -3.27 -34.48 -0.15
C LEU A 586 -3.77 -35.21 -1.40
N SER A 587 -4.76 -34.64 -2.10
CA SER A 587 -5.28 -35.22 -3.35
C SER A 587 -4.20 -35.37 -4.41
N LYS A 588 -3.23 -34.46 -4.48
CA LYS A 588 -2.10 -34.55 -5.41
C LYS A 588 -1.14 -35.68 -5.02
N GLN A 589 -0.83 -35.83 -3.74
CA GLN A 589 0.02 -36.91 -3.23
C GLN A 589 -0.63 -38.28 -3.47
N GLU A 590 -1.91 -38.42 -3.15
CA GLU A 590 -2.70 -39.64 -3.37
C GLU A 590 -2.70 -40.03 -4.84
N ARG A 591 -3.01 -39.09 -5.75
CA ARG A 591 -2.96 -39.35 -7.20
C ARG A 591 -1.58 -39.77 -7.69
N SER A 592 -0.51 -39.20 -7.14
CA SER A 592 0.85 -39.58 -7.52
C SER A 592 1.18 -40.99 -7.04
N SER A 593 0.78 -41.35 -5.82
CA SER A 593 0.98 -42.68 -5.26
C SER A 593 0.21 -43.73 -6.07
N ASP A 594 -1.07 -43.48 -6.34
CA ASP A 594 -1.93 -44.39 -7.11
C ASP A 594 -1.42 -44.57 -8.55
N ALA A 595 -0.95 -43.50 -9.20
CA ALA A 595 -0.36 -43.58 -10.54
C ALA A 595 0.91 -44.44 -10.57
N ASN A 596 1.77 -44.31 -9.55
CA ASN A 596 2.97 -45.13 -9.44
C ASN A 596 2.61 -46.61 -9.20
N ALA A 597 1.69 -46.89 -8.28
CA ALA A 597 1.21 -48.25 -8.01
C ALA A 597 0.55 -48.89 -9.23
N ALA A 598 -0.22 -48.11 -10.02
CA ALA A 598 -0.82 -48.58 -11.26
C ALA A 598 0.25 -48.93 -12.31
N ALA A 599 1.32 -48.13 -12.43
CA ALA A 599 2.44 -48.41 -13.31
C ALA A 599 3.19 -49.69 -12.90
N GLU A 600 3.47 -49.87 -11.61
CA GLU A 600 4.07 -51.09 -11.07
C GLU A 600 3.18 -52.32 -11.31
N SER A 601 1.87 -52.17 -11.11
CA SER A 601 0.89 -53.23 -11.38
C SER A 601 0.87 -53.64 -12.85
N LEU A 602 1.04 -52.71 -13.80
CA LEU A 602 1.13 -53.02 -15.23
C LEU A 602 2.40 -53.85 -15.56
N VAL A 603 3.54 -53.50 -14.96
CA VAL A 603 4.79 -54.28 -15.12
C VAL A 603 4.64 -55.67 -14.52
N ALA A 604 4.08 -55.78 -13.31
CA ALA A 604 3.81 -57.06 -12.66
C ALA A 604 2.84 -57.92 -13.49
N ARG A 605 1.82 -57.30 -14.09
CA ARG A 605 0.90 -57.96 -15.03
C ARG A 605 1.63 -58.49 -16.25
N GLY A 606 2.57 -57.73 -16.83
CA GLY A 606 3.42 -58.18 -17.94
C GLY A 606 4.21 -59.45 -17.58
N ARG A 607 4.94 -59.44 -16.45
CA ARG A 607 5.66 -60.63 -15.96
C ARG A 607 4.74 -61.82 -15.69
N SER A 608 3.53 -61.55 -15.18
CA SER A 608 2.53 -62.60 -14.96
C SER A 608 2.07 -63.21 -16.29
N LEU A 609 1.86 -62.40 -17.32
CA LEU A 609 1.50 -62.86 -18.66
C LEU A 609 2.62 -63.68 -19.29
N GLU A 610 3.87 -63.22 -19.23
CA GLU A 610 5.04 -64.00 -19.71
C GLU A 610 5.15 -65.37 -19.03
N ARG A 611 4.93 -65.43 -17.71
CA ARG A 611 4.89 -66.69 -16.98
C ARG A 611 3.75 -67.59 -17.46
N ILE A 612 2.55 -67.04 -17.63
CA ILE A 612 1.38 -67.76 -18.15
C ILE A 612 1.70 -68.32 -19.55
N GLU A 613 2.23 -67.50 -20.45
CA GLU A 613 2.63 -67.91 -21.80
C GLU A 613 3.69 -69.02 -21.77
N SER A 614 4.70 -68.91 -20.89
CA SER A 614 5.72 -69.96 -20.74
C SER A 614 5.16 -71.29 -20.22
N ILE A 615 4.13 -71.24 -19.38
CA ILE A 615 3.46 -72.43 -18.85
C ILE A 615 2.62 -73.06 -19.97
N ILE A 616 1.90 -72.24 -20.74
CA ILE A 616 1.12 -72.71 -21.90
C ILE A 616 2.03 -73.32 -22.96
N ALA A 617 3.12 -72.64 -23.34
CA ALA A 617 4.07 -73.15 -24.35
C ALA A 617 4.69 -74.49 -23.93
N ARG A 618 5.13 -74.63 -22.67
CA ARG A 618 5.62 -75.91 -22.14
C ARG A 618 4.56 -77.01 -22.17
N ALA A 619 3.30 -76.67 -21.87
CA ALA A 619 2.20 -77.64 -21.93
C ALA A 619 1.83 -78.02 -23.37
N GLU A 620 1.96 -77.10 -24.33
CA GLU A 620 1.77 -77.37 -25.76
C GLU A 620 2.91 -78.23 -26.34
N GLU A 621 4.17 -77.97 -25.99
CA GLU A 621 5.31 -78.80 -26.37
C GLU A 621 5.22 -80.23 -25.78
N ALA A 622 4.76 -80.35 -24.53
CA ALA A 622 4.53 -81.64 -23.89
C ALA A 622 3.26 -82.36 -24.36
N SER A 623 2.42 -81.71 -25.18
CA SER A 623 1.17 -82.32 -25.64
C SER A 623 1.45 -83.35 -26.75
N PRO A 624 1.05 -84.61 -26.58
CA PRO A 624 1.22 -85.62 -27.63
C PRO A 624 0.33 -85.33 -28.84
N ALA A 625 0.77 -85.75 -30.03
CA ALA A 625 -0.03 -85.65 -31.24
C ALA A 625 -1.35 -86.43 -31.06
N LYS A 626 -2.49 -85.72 -31.12
CA LYS A 626 -3.82 -86.31 -30.93
C LYS A 626 -4.29 -87.02 -32.20
N THR A 627 -3.65 -88.13 -32.55
CA THR A 627 -4.04 -88.98 -33.68
C THR A 627 -4.93 -90.14 -33.21
N GLY A 628 -6.05 -90.35 -33.90
CA GLY A 628 -6.89 -91.55 -33.76
C GLY A 628 -8.11 -91.48 -32.84
N ILE A 629 -8.50 -90.32 -32.31
CA ILE A 629 -9.66 -90.21 -31.40
C ILE A 629 -10.93 -89.76 -32.15
N THR A 630 -11.97 -90.59 -32.16
CA THR A 630 -13.27 -90.31 -32.78
C THR A 630 -14.21 -89.54 -31.85
N LYS A 631 -14.95 -88.56 -32.37
CA LYS A 631 -15.83 -87.66 -31.57
C LYS A 631 -16.90 -88.36 -30.72
N LYS A 632 -17.29 -89.60 -31.07
CA LYS A 632 -18.40 -90.32 -30.45
C LYS A 632 -18.04 -90.90 -29.06
N ASP A 633 -16.77 -91.21 -28.81
CA ASP A 633 -16.30 -91.83 -27.56
C ASP A 633 -15.63 -90.82 -26.59
N LEU A 634 -15.42 -89.59 -27.04
CA LEU A 634 -14.71 -88.53 -26.30
C LEU A 634 -15.35 -88.21 -24.95
N GLY A 635 -16.68 -88.15 -24.90
CA GLY A 635 -17.41 -87.73 -23.69
C GLY A 635 -17.32 -88.74 -22.54
N VAL A 636 -17.29 -90.04 -22.85
CA VAL A 636 -17.16 -91.11 -21.84
C VAL A 636 -15.71 -91.19 -21.35
N GLN A 637 -14.73 -91.10 -22.26
CA GLN A 637 -13.31 -91.06 -21.91
C GLN A 637 -12.96 -89.83 -21.05
N ILE A 638 -13.48 -88.64 -21.36
CA ILE A 638 -13.27 -87.44 -20.53
C ILE A 638 -13.82 -87.63 -19.11
N ARG A 639 -14.99 -88.27 -18.95
CA ARG A 639 -15.57 -88.52 -17.62
C ARG A 639 -14.70 -89.48 -16.80
N ALA A 640 -14.24 -90.58 -17.41
CA ALA A 640 -13.36 -91.54 -16.75
C ALA A 640 -12.01 -90.91 -16.39
N ASN A 641 -11.37 -90.20 -17.32
CA ASN A 641 -10.10 -89.49 -17.09
C ASN A 641 -10.24 -88.45 -15.98
N LYS A 642 -11.33 -87.66 -15.97
CA LYS A 642 -11.61 -86.68 -14.91
C LYS A 642 -11.81 -87.35 -13.55
N GLN A 643 -12.40 -88.54 -13.51
CA GLN A 643 -12.62 -89.27 -12.25
C GLN A 643 -11.31 -89.87 -11.71
N GLN A 644 -10.42 -90.34 -12.59
CA GLN A 644 -9.06 -90.75 -12.24
C GLN A 644 -8.25 -89.55 -11.71
N GLU A 645 -8.35 -88.39 -12.36
CA GLU A 645 -7.60 -87.20 -11.93
C GLU A 645 -8.13 -86.59 -10.65
N LYS A 646 -9.44 -86.67 -10.40
CA LYS A 646 -10.01 -86.36 -9.08
C LYS A 646 -9.47 -87.27 -7.99
N ARG A 647 -9.23 -88.56 -8.26
CA ARG A 647 -8.64 -89.47 -7.26
C ARG A 647 -7.18 -89.10 -7.00
N TYR A 648 -6.41 -88.85 -8.06
CA TYR A 648 -5.02 -88.41 -7.97
C TYR A 648 -4.88 -87.09 -7.19
N GLU A 649 -5.68 -86.08 -7.54
CA GLU A 649 -5.74 -84.77 -6.85
C GLU A 649 -6.05 -84.98 -5.37
N ARG A 650 -7.10 -85.75 -5.05
CA ARG A 650 -7.50 -86.03 -3.66
C ARG A 650 -6.41 -86.73 -2.87
N GLU A 651 -5.67 -87.67 -3.47
CA GLU A 651 -4.57 -88.36 -2.80
C GLU A 651 -3.38 -87.43 -2.53
N HIS A 652 -3.07 -86.49 -3.45
CA HIS A 652 -1.91 -85.61 -3.37
C HIS A 652 -2.16 -84.31 -2.60
N THR A 653 -3.41 -83.84 -2.55
CA THR A 653 -3.82 -82.68 -1.73
C THR A 653 -4.41 -83.09 -0.38
N ALA A 654 -4.55 -84.39 -0.11
CA ALA A 654 -4.94 -84.89 1.20
C ALA A 654 -3.90 -84.47 2.24
N VAL A 655 -4.31 -83.58 3.14
CA VAL A 655 -3.52 -83.20 4.31
C VAL A 655 -3.44 -84.41 5.22
N ARG A 656 -2.25 -84.99 5.34
CA ARG A 656 -1.96 -86.09 6.28
C ARG A 656 -1.15 -85.55 7.45
N PRO A 657 -1.47 -85.94 8.69
CA PRO A 657 -0.66 -85.56 9.84
C PRO A 657 0.74 -86.17 9.71
N GLU A 658 1.78 -85.39 10.05
CA GLU A 658 3.16 -85.87 10.09
C GLU A 658 3.27 -87.00 11.14
N LYS A 659 3.83 -88.15 10.74
CA LYS A 659 4.20 -89.19 11.70
C LYS A 659 5.42 -88.69 12.47
N GLU A 660 5.25 -88.38 13.75
CA GLU A 660 6.38 -88.21 14.68
C GLU A 660 7.27 -89.46 14.66
N GLN A 661 8.47 -89.34 14.10
CA GLN A 661 9.53 -90.32 14.35
C GLN A 661 10.00 -90.13 15.80
N ARG A 662 9.48 -90.94 16.73
CA ARG A 662 10.04 -91.03 18.08
C ARG A 662 11.38 -91.78 18.03
N GLU A 663 12.49 -91.06 18.12
CA GLU A 663 13.86 -91.61 18.28
C GLU A 663 14.16 -92.20 19.67
N ARG A 664 13.15 -92.63 20.42
CA ARG A 664 13.33 -93.41 21.65
C ARG A 664 12.54 -94.70 21.56
N LEU A 665 13.25 -95.83 21.49
CA LEU A 665 12.68 -97.14 21.81
C LEU A 665 12.07 -97.05 23.21
N ALA A 666 10.75 -97.20 23.31
CA ALA A 666 10.07 -97.29 24.59
C ALA A 666 10.55 -98.53 25.35
N GLU A 667 10.64 -98.40 26.67
CA GLU A 667 11.04 -99.48 27.58
C GLU A 667 10.03 -100.63 27.49
N VAL A 668 10.52 -101.82 27.10
CA VAL A 668 9.70 -103.01 26.91
C VAL A 668 9.24 -103.54 28.26
N VAL A 669 7.95 -103.42 28.57
CA VAL A 669 7.29 -104.19 29.63
C VAL A 669 6.47 -105.29 28.96
N THR A 670 6.87 -106.55 29.16
CA THR A 670 6.11 -107.71 28.66
C THR A 670 4.89 -107.97 29.55
N LEU A 671 3.70 -107.75 29.00
CA LEU A 671 2.45 -108.30 29.53
C LEU A 671 2.02 -109.45 28.61
N ARG A 672 2.20 -110.68 29.08
CA ARG A 672 1.43 -111.84 28.60
C ARG A 672 0.02 -111.67 29.14
N GLU A 673 -0.99 -111.51 28.29
CA GLU A 673 -1.75 -112.62 27.69
C GLU A 673 -2.86 -112.08 26.80
N ASP A 674 -3.13 -112.86 25.76
CA ASP A 674 -4.00 -112.60 24.62
C ASP A 674 -5.46 -112.42 25.01
N ILE A 675 -6.10 -111.38 24.47
CA ILE A 675 -7.50 -111.48 24.07
C ILE A 675 -7.62 -110.92 22.66
N GLN A 676 -7.93 -111.84 21.75
CA GLN A 676 -8.25 -111.63 20.36
C GLN A 676 -9.74 -111.26 20.29
N ASP A 677 -10.07 -110.05 19.85
CA ASP A 677 -11.45 -109.72 19.50
C ASP A 677 -11.56 -108.82 18.25
N ASP A 678 -12.63 -109.10 17.54
CA ASP A 678 -12.92 -108.91 16.12
C ASP A 678 -13.27 -107.46 15.73
N TYR A 679 -12.58 -106.91 14.72
CA TYR A 679 -12.83 -105.55 14.20
C TYR A 679 -13.72 -105.58 12.94
N ALA A 680 -14.93 -106.11 13.06
CA ALA A 680 -15.98 -105.83 12.09
C ALA A 680 -16.43 -104.35 12.23
N PHE A 681 -16.55 -103.64 11.10
CA PHE A 681 -17.00 -102.25 11.07
C PHE A 681 -18.49 -102.14 11.48
N PRO A 682 -18.90 -101.12 12.27
CA PRO A 682 -20.29 -100.97 12.68
C PRO A 682 -21.20 -100.62 11.49
N ASP A 683 -22.28 -101.36 11.36
CA ASP A 683 -23.39 -101.10 10.44
C ASP A 683 -24.19 -99.88 10.94
N LEU A 684 -24.36 -98.87 10.07
CA LEU A 684 -24.98 -97.57 10.38
C LEU A 684 -26.48 -97.51 10.01
N SER A 685 -27.11 -98.67 9.85
CA SER A 685 -28.52 -98.80 9.48
C SER A 685 -29.51 -98.39 10.59
N ASP A 686 -29.06 -98.26 11.85
CA ASP A 686 -29.92 -97.84 12.99
C ASP A 686 -30.14 -96.32 13.11
N LEU A 687 -29.51 -95.50 12.26
CA LEU A 687 -29.65 -94.03 12.29
C LEU A 687 -30.67 -93.48 11.28
N ILE A 688 -31.30 -94.33 10.47
CA ILE A 688 -32.18 -93.91 9.36
C ILE A 688 -33.66 -94.28 9.58
N PHE A 689 -33.98 -95.18 10.52
CA PHE A 689 -35.36 -95.54 10.83
C PHE A 689 -35.62 -95.64 12.34
N LYS A 690 -35.97 -94.52 12.96
CA LYS A 690 -36.89 -94.52 14.11
C LYS A 690 -37.94 -93.44 13.90
N GLU A 691 -39.11 -93.91 13.49
CA GLU A 691 -40.40 -93.25 13.70
C GLU A 691 -40.69 -93.21 15.21
N ASP A 692 -41.39 -92.14 15.60
CA ASP A 692 -41.84 -91.79 16.95
C ASP A 692 -42.86 -92.80 17.51
N ASP A 693 -42.99 -92.85 18.85
CA ASP A 693 -44.30 -92.80 19.54
C ASP A 693 -44.14 -92.66 21.07
N ASP A 694 -44.69 -91.54 21.56
CA ASP A 694 -45.48 -91.28 22.77
C ASP A 694 -44.96 -91.59 24.20
N ASP A 695 -44.62 -90.50 24.92
CA ASP A 695 -45.43 -89.96 26.04
C ASP A 695 -45.17 -88.45 26.24
#